data_AF-A0A2K9ABK0-F1
#
_entry.id   AF-A0A2K9ABK0-F1
#
_cell.length_a   1.000
_cell.length_b   1.000
_cell.length_c   1.000
_cell.angle_alpha   90.00
_cell.angle_beta   90.00
_cell.angle_gamma   90.00
#
_symmetry.space_group_name_H-M   'P 1'
#
loop_
_entity.id
_entity.type
_entity.pdbx_description
1 polymer ?
#
loop_
_entity_poly.entity_id
_entity_poly.type
_entity_poly.pdbx_seq_one_letter_code
_entity_poly.pdbx_strand_id
1 'polypeptide(L)'
;MKNEGLIMLTRSYKTSSWSFIFATALIILSAVFIRMQMMPIDDLPSDADNNVFSAGRAFDILTTLTDQDVAHTVDSEENRQVAEQIIEKIQRLGFTAEQQKTQVCLDYETGSARCTHVNNIIVTIDGTESDDGILLSAHYDSVPSAEGASDAMAAVATLLETLRLIRQSTPPKNRLVFLFNEGEEYGLMGARAFMRDHPQAKNLKIALNIEARGTSGQSVMFETAENSGWLVDLYSKSTPAPLTSSIFYEAYKVLPNDTDLTVFKEYGLQGLNFAHGENLAHYHTPLDNSQRLNKGSLQHHGDNIWGVLKTLKDSDLTKVESGNKVFTDYAGLFVISWDESNNLLIASLLIAVSVTLLAMFKLSETVTVSRVLLTVLSGLLIVVIVALVGMYYQYLMQWLTGKQAPWTANGLPMRFGLWLVSLIILLTTGRIFLKRTQPIESLVGLSLLWSLLSIAFAFLAPGVTIIFALAAMVTLGGLVLLLLVNRKMRKGQQTNIETFAIVTAVLSSVCFIAMAFVFEKLLTFHLSIAVATMIGFGLITLLPIIVASPVIHQSYAKAIISLGVLWILTTVWAITQQAYSSDAPQHLNIRYIVKESEHRIALHNQERDIPEAIMNAFDNNFENQAVYPWSTGNFPVVKVESQRVPTVSVSVDYVSRGSDGRVADVLINSPQKDFFELRVFIPKTSELITIKNGEDILWYDEETAYSSDYYEYRCRGDECAKRKLRMSYGVDEPLTIMSVTIYKQLPEQYQYLSELKGETAVSVHDGDKTVIISEHKL
;
A
#
# COMPACT_ATOMS: atom_id res chain seq x y z
N MET A 1 -1.21 -55.47 -57.02
CA MET A 1 -1.92 -54.23 -57.44
C MET A 1 -3.03 -54.03 -56.40
N LYS A 2 -2.82 -53.23 -55.34
CA LYS A 2 -3.07 -51.76 -55.25
C LYS A 2 -4.41 -51.39 -55.91
N ASN A 3 -5.39 -50.73 -55.30
CA ASN A 3 -5.42 -49.87 -54.10
C ASN A 3 -6.90 -49.72 -53.71
N GLU A 4 -7.30 -50.09 -52.51
CA GLU A 4 -8.55 -49.64 -51.90
C GLU A 4 -8.27 -49.18 -50.47
N GLY A 5 -8.88 -48.05 -50.08
CA GLY A 5 -9.05 -47.68 -48.68
C GLY A 5 -8.07 -46.69 -48.10
N LEU A 6 -8.23 -45.40 -48.41
CA LEU A 6 -7.95 -44.34 -47.44
C LEU A 6 -8.86 -43.12 -47.69
N ILE A 7 -10.16 -43.28 -47.42
CA ILE A 7 -11.05 -42.13 -47.25
C ILE A 7 -10.70 -41.51 -45.90
N MET A 8 -9.88 -40.46 -45.94
CA MET A 8 -9.66 -39.55 -44.82
C MET A 8 -11.00 -38.90 -44.45
N LEU A 9 -11.67 -39.44 -43.43
CA LEU A 9 -12.76 -38.78 -42.74
C LEU A 9 -12.18 -37.65 -41.87
N THR A 10 -11.79 -36.53 -42.49
CA THR A 10 -11.74 -35.24 -41.81
C THR A 10 -13.18 -34.77 -41.61
N ARG A 11 -13.86 -35.32 -40.58
CA ARG A 11 -15.04 -34.67 -40.03
C ARG A 11 -14.57 -33.34 -39.42
N SER A 12 -14.60 -32.30 -40.24
CA SER A 12 -14.54 -30.90 -39.84
C SER A 12 -15.76 -30.64 -38.97
N TYR A 13 -15.61 -30.86 -37.66
CA TYR A 13 -16.53 -30.27 -36.71
C TYR A 13 -16.27 -28.77 -36.75
N LYS A 14 -17.24 -28.02 -37.28
CA LYS A 14 -17.32 -26.57 -37.19
C LYS A 14 -17.47 -26.19 -35.71
N THR A 15 -16.38 -26.22 -34.96
CA THR A 15 -16.28 -25.54 -33.67
C THR A 15 -16.49 -24.05 -33.93
N SER A 16 -17.39 -23.45 -33.15
CA SER A 16 -17.86 -22.11 -33.42
C SER A 16 -16.95 -21.05 -32.80
N SER A 17 -16.65 -19.98 -33.53
CA SER A 17 -15.95 -18.78 -33.02
C SER A 17 -16.59 -18.23 -31.75
N TRP A 18 -17.86 -18.56 -31.50
CA TRP A 18 -18.64 -18.12 -30.36
C TRP A 18 -18.04 -18.54 -29.01
N SER A 19 -17.36 -19.69 -28.88
CA SER A 19 -16.86 -20.15 -27.56
C SER A 19 -15.79 -19.21 -26.97
N PHE A 20 -14.86 -18.72 -27.79
CA PHE A 20 -13.85 -17.75 -27.34
C PHE A 20 -14.44 -16.37 -27.06
N ILE A 21 -15.32 -15.89 -27.94
CA ILE A 21 -16.01 -14.60 -27.77
C ILE A 21 -16.85 -14.63 -26.50
N PHE A 22 -17.59 -15.72 -26.28
CA PHE A 22 -18.43 -15.92 -25.11
C PHE A 22 -17.62 -15.98 -23.81
N ALA A 23 -16.52 -16.76 -23.78
CA ALA A 23 -15.64 -16.80 -22.61
C ALA A 23 -15.03 -15.44 -22.29
N THR A 24 -14.54 -14.74 -23.31
CA THR A 24 -13.97 -13.39 -23.17
C THR A 24 -15.03 -12.41 -22.65
N ALA A 25 -16.26 -12.47 -23.18
CA ALA A 25 -17.38 -11.66 -22.70
C ALA A 25 -17.72 -11.94 -21.24
N LEU A 26 -17.74 -13.22 -20.82
CA LEU A 26 -17.97 -13.59 -19.42
C LEU A 26 -16.85 -13.10 -18.50
N ILE A 27 -15.59 -13.17 -18.93
CA ILE A 27 -14.46 -12.63 -18.17
C ILE A 27 -14.58 -11.11 -18.03
N ILE A 28 -14.95 -10.39 -19.10
CA ILE A 28 -15.19 -8.94 -19.04
C ILE A 28 -16.34 -8.61 -18.09
N LEU A 29 -17.46 -9.35 -18.17
CA LEU A 29 -18.59 -9.18 -17.24
C LEU A 29 -18.18 -9.47 -15.79
N SER A 30 -17.34 -10.48 -15.57
CA SER A 30 -16.79 -10.79 -14.25
C SER A 30 -15.88 -9.67 -13.75
N ALA A 31 -15.02 -9.10 -14.61
CA ALA A 31 -14.18 -7.96 -14.27
C ALA A 31 -15.00 -6.72 -13.92
N VAL A 32 -16.08 -6.44 -14.66
CA VAL A 32 -17.03 -5.36 -14.34
C VAL A 32 -17.71 -5.61 -13.01
N PHE A 33 -18.21 -6.83 -12.78
CA PHE A 33 -18.82 -7.21 -11.51
C PHE A 33 -17.87 -7.04 -10.33
N ILE A 34 -16.63 -7.56 -10.43
CA ILE A 34 -15.59 -7.41 -9.41
C ILE A 34 -15.33 -5.92 -9.15
N ARG A 35 -15.20 -5.09 -10.20
CA ARG A 35 -15.02 -3.65 -10.02
C ARG A 35 -16.19 -3.01 -9.28
N MET A 36 -17.42 -3.44 -9.56
CA MET A 36 -18.59 -2.94 -8.85
C MET A 36 -18.57 -3.31 -7.37
N GLN A 37 -18.12 -4.53 -7.05
CA GLN A 37 -17.99 -4.99 -5.67
C GLN A 37 -16.89 -4.27 -4.89
N MET A 38 -15.92 -3.66 -5.55
CA MET A 38 -14.84 -2.88 -4.92
C MET A 38 -15.20 -1.39 -4.73
N MET A 39 -16.38 -0.94 -5.18
CA MET A 39 -16.81 0.45 -4.95
C MET A 39 -17.11 0.68 -3.45
N PRO A 40 -16.96 1.92 -2.95
CA PRO A 40 -17.39 2.26 -1.59
C PRO A 40 -18.83 1.82 -1.34
N ILE A 41 -19.12 1.38 -0.11
CA ILE A 41 -20.47 1.00 0.30
C ILE A 41 -21.34 2.24 0.52
N ASP A 42 -22.66 2.05 0.63
CA ASP A 42 -23.56 3.15 0.97
C ASP A 42 -23.35 3.59 2.43
N ASP A 43 -23.33 4.90 2.67
CA ASP A 43 -23.21 5.48 4.01
C ASP A 43 -24.56 5.64 4.71
N LEU A 44 -24.54 5.59 6.04
CA LEU A 44 -25.72 5.86 6.86
C LEU A 44 -25.74 7.31 7.36
N PRO A 45 -26.92 7.97 7.38
CA PRO A 45 -27.06 9.35 7.87
C PRO A 45 -26.88 9.45 9.38
N SER A 46 -26.73 10.67 9.90
CA SER A 46 -26.47 10.91 11.33
C SER A 46 -27.65 10.51 12.25
N ASP A 47 -28.88 10.47 11.70
CA ASP A 47 -30.11 10.05 12.38
C ASP A 47 -30.43 8.55 12.22
N ALA A 48 -29.50 7.75 11.66
CA ALA A 48 -29.62 6.29 11.61
C ALA A 48 -29.77 5.67 13.02
N ASP A 49 -30.22 4.41 13.09
CA ASP A 49 -30.43 3.70 14.35
C ASP A 49 -29.23 3.85 15.30
N ASN A 50 -29.52 4.03 16.59
CA ASN A 50 -28.50 4.23 17.62
C ASN A 50 -27.59 3.00 17.80
N ASN A 51 -28.05 1.80 17.46
CA ASN A 51 -27.32 0.55 17.67
C ASN A 51 -26.39 0.16 16.50
N VAL A 52 -26.32 0.98 15.45
CA VAL A 52 -25.45 0.75 14.29
C VAL A 52 -24.39 1.86 14.17
N PHE A 53 -23.29 1.54 13.51
CA PHE A 53 -22.31 2.56 13.12
C PHE A 53 -22.93 3.47 12.06
N SER A 54 -22.70 4.77 12.17
CA SER A 54 -23.15 5.76 11.18
C SER A 54 -21.98 6.61 10.74
N ALA A 55 -21.67 6.55 9.45
CA ALA A 55 -20.73 7.47 8.82
C ALA A 55 -21.20 8.91 8.91
N GLY A 56 -22.51 9.20 8.92
CA GLY A 56 -23.02 10.55 9.16
C GLY A 56 -22.60 11.10 10.52
N ARG A 57 -22.76 10.32 11.60
CA ARG A 57 -22.31 10.74 12.94
C ARG A 57 -20.79 10.84 13.04
N ALA A 58 -20.07 9.87 12.49
CA ALA A 58 -18.61 9.90 12.46
C ALA A 58 -18.10 11.11 11.64
N PHE A 59 -18.74 11.43 10.52
CA PHE A 59 -18.39 12.57 9.69
C PHE A 59 -18.67 13.90 10.40
N ASP A 60 -19.79 14.03 11.12
CA ASP A 60 -20.05 15.21 11.96
C ASP A 60 -19.01 15.38 13.08
N ILE A 61 -18.47 14.27 13.61
CA ILE A 61 -17.35 14.31 14.55
C ILE A 61 -16.08 14.79 13.84
N LEU A 62 -15.77 14.20 12.68
CA LEU A 62 -14.58 14.48 11.89
C LEU A 62 -14.50 15.96 11.50
N THR A 63 -15.55 16.50 10.91
CA THR A 63 -15.55 17.90 10.43
C THR A 63 -15.31 18.89 11.55
N THR A 64 -15.77 18.62 12.77
CA THR A 64 -15.45 19.50 13.90
C THR A 64 -13.99 19.39 14.34
N LEU A 65 -13.35 18.22 14.19
CA LEU A 65 -11.92 18.04 14.51
C LEU A 65 -11.02 18.69 13.47
N THR A 66 -11.51 18.83 12.23
CA THR A 66 -10.74 19.34 11.09
C THR A 66 -11.23 20.68 10.55
N ASP A 67 -12.12 21.38 11.27
CA ASP A 67 -12.91 22.56 10.85
C ASP A 67 -12.10 23.81 10.43
N GLN A 68 -10.78 23.70 10.30
CA GLN A 68 -9.90 24.80 9.96
C GLN A 68 -9.09 24.59 8.68
N ASP A 69 -9.21 23.42 8.01
CA ASP A 69 -8.36 23.06 6.86
C ASP A 69 -6.84 23.23 7.18
N VAL A 70 -6.45 23.07 8.45
CA VAL A 70 -5.08 23.27 8.92
C VAL A 70 -4.45 21.95 9.30
N ALA A 71 -3.24 21.71 8.79
CA ALA A 71 -2.43 20.56 9.17
C ALA A 71 -2.08 20.58 10.67
N HIS A 72 -2.18 19.43 11.31
CA HIS A 72 -1.95 19.24 12.75
C HIS A 72 -0.82 18.24 12.97
N THR A 73 0.40 18.69 12.71
CA THR A 73 1.62 17.88 12.77
C THR A 73 2.04 17.57 14.20
N VAL A 74 2.75 16.46 14.41
CA VAL A 74 3.35 16.09 15.71
C VAL A 74 3.98 17.29 16.47
N ASP A 75 3.60 17.44 17.73
CA ASP A 75 3.99 18.50 18.67
C ASP A 75 3.79 19.93 18.14
N SER A 76 2.79 20.14 17.28
CA SER A 76 2.33 21.48 16.93
C SER A 76 1.18 21.95 17.83
N GLU A 77 1.04 23.27 17.94
CA GLU A 77 -0.09 23.87 18.62
C GLU A 77 -1.45 23.41 18.05
N GLU A 78 -1.57 23.28 16.74
CA GLU A 78 -2.79 22.78 16.09
C GLU A 78 -3.11 21.35 16.52
N ASN A 79 -2.11 20.48 16.64
CA ASN A 79 -2.32 19.12 17.08
C ASN A 79 -2.73 19.03 18.57
N ARG A 80 -2.25 19.95 19.42
CA ARG A 80 -2.73 20.06 20.81
C ARG A 80 -4.20 20.45 20.87
N GLN A 81 -4.66 21.34 19.99
CA GLN A 81 -6.08 21.72 19.90
C GLN A 81 -6.95 20.54 19.44
N VAL A 82 -6.49 19.77 18.45
CA VAL A 82 -7.16 18.52 18.04
C VAL A 82 -7.25 17.55 19.20
N ALA A 83 -6.15 17.34 19.94
CA ALA A 83 -6.11 16.47 21.11
C ALA A 83 -7.14 16.89 22.18
N GLU A 84 -7.23 18.18 22.50
CA GLU A 84 -8.22 18.72 23.44
C GLU A 84 -9.66 18.45 22.98
N GLN A 85 -9.95 18.64 21.69
CA GLN A 85 -11.28 18.36 21.14
C GLN A 85 -11.64 16.88 21.17
N ILE A 86 -10.68 15.98 20.89
CA ILE A 86 -10.87 14.54 21.04
C ILE A 86 -11.23 14.21 22.49
N ILE A 87 -10.49 14.75 23.46
CA ILE A 87 -10.76 14.56 24.89
C ILE A 87 -12.15 15.06 25.27
N GLU A 88 -12.56 16.24 24.81
CA GLU A 88 -13.90 16.77 25.06
C GLU A 88 -15.00 15.83 24.54
N LYS A 89 -14.83 15.27 23.33
CA LYS A 89 -15.78 14.32 22.75
C LYS A 89 -15.86 13.04 23.58
N ILE A 90 -14.71 12.50 24.01
CA ILE A 90 -14.64 11.33 24.89
C ILE A 90 -15.40 11.60 26.21
N GLN A 91 -15.19 12.76 26.82
CA GLN A 91 -15.86 13.16 28.05
C GLN A 91 -17.38 13.30 27.87
N ARG A 92 -17.84 13.87 26.74
CA ARG A 92 -19.28 13.96 26.42
C ARG A 92 -19.94 12.59 26.23
N LEU A 93 -19.18 11.58 25.79
CA LEU A 93 -19.63 10.19 25.74
C LEU A 93 -19.67 9.52 27.13
N GLY A 94 -19.15 10.18 28.17
CA GLY A 94 -19.13 9.71 29.55
C GLY A 94 -17.93 8.81 29.89
N PHE A 95 -16.86 8.87 29.10
CA PHE A 95 -15.61 8.18 29.37
C PHE A 95 -14.55 9.13 29.91
N THR A 96 -13.50 8.58 30.52
CA THR A 96 -12.32 9.34 30.98
C THR A 96 -11.17 9.09 30.02
N ALA A 97 -10.49 10.17 29.62
CA ALA A 97 -9.28 10.12 28.81
C ALA A 97 -8.05 10.38 29.69
N GLU A 98 -7.04 9.54 29.55
CA GLU A 98 -5.69 9.76 30.07
C GLU A 98 -4.80 10.32 28.95
N GLN A 99 -3.90 11.23 29.30
CA GLN A 99 -2.91 11.79 28.37
C GLN A 99 -1.52 11.29 28.73
N GLN A 100 -0.81 10.69 27.77
CA GLN A 100 0.61 10.35 27.90
C GLN A 100 1.44 11.37 27.12
N LYS A 101 1.98 12.36 27.85
CA LYS A 101 2.90 13.37 27.31
C LYS A 101 4.34 12.96 27.58
N THR A 102 5.12 12.67 26.54
CA THR A 102 6.52 12.26 26.71
C THR A 102 7.38 12.61 25.52
N GLN A 103 8.69 12.81 25.76
CA GLN A 103 9.68 12.80 24.70
C GLN A 103 9.91 11.35 24.24
N VAL A 104 10.07 11.17 22.94
CA VAL A 104 10.44 9.91 22.32
C VAL A 104 11.62 10.19 21.40
N CYS A 105 12.68 9.39 21.55
CA CYS A 105 13.79 9.37 20.62
C CYS A 105 14.01 7.94 20.13
N LEU A 106 14.26 7.81 18.82
CA LEU A 106 14.68 6.59 18.16
C LEU A 106 16.07 6.84 17.58
N ASP A 107 17.07 6.10 18.05
CA ASP A 107 18.33 5.95 17.36
C ASP A 107 18.23 4.79 16.36
N TYR A 108 18.64 5.06 15.13
CA TYR A 108 18.75 4.05 14.10
C TYR A 108 20.20 3.61 14.05
N GLU A 109 20.42 2.31 13.85
CA GLU A 109 21.76 1.76 13.58
C GLU A 109 22.45 2.50 12.43
N THR A 110 21.72 3.20 11.55
CA THR A 110 22.28 3.99 10.45
C THR A 110 22.97 5.31 10.84
N GLY A 111 23.25 5.56 12.12
CA GLY A 111 23.93 6.79 12.56
C GLY A 111 23.03 8.03 12.47
N SER A 112 21.71 7.83 12.61
CA SER A 112 20.70 8.89 12.62
C SER A 112 19.81 8.70 13.84
N ALA A 113 19.42 9.78 14.49
CA ALA A 113 18.42 9.75 15.56
C ALA A 113 17.28 10.71 15.26
N ARG A 114 16.05 10.31 15.61
CA ARG A 114 14.84 11.13 15.47
C ARG A 114 14.18 11.27 16.83
N CYS A 115 13.89 12.49 17.22
CA CYS A 115 13.21 12.82 18.47
C CYS A 115 11.98 13.68 18.22
N THR A 116 10.97 13.53 19.07
CA THR A 116 9.80 14.41 19.12
C THR A 116 9.13 14.30 20.49
N HIS A 117 8.13 15.14 20.74
CA HIS A 117 7.23 14.98 21.88
C HIS A 117 5.90 14.47 21.36
N VAL A 118 5.27 13.57 22.11
CA VAL A 118 3.97 12.99 21.76
C VAL A 118 3.01 13.16 22.92
N ASN A 119 1.72 13.30 22.62
CA ASN A 119 0.60 13.38 23.54
C ASN A 119 -0.45 12.33 23.18
N ASN A 120 -0.21 11.07 23.52
CA ASN A 120 -1.23 10.04 23.27
C ASN A 120 -2.46 10.26 24.16
N ILE A 121 -3.65 10.01 23.61
CA ILE A 121 -4.92 10.00 24.35
C ILE A 121 -5.39 8.56 24.48
N ILE A 122 -5.59 8.13 25.72
CA ILE A 122 -5.91 6.75 26.07
C ILE A 122 -7.26 6.70 26.77
N VAL A 123 -8.17 5.85 26.28
CA VAL A 123 -9.41 5.51 26.97
C VAL A 123 -9.39 4.04 27.34
N THR A 124 -9.54 3.74 28.64
CA THR A 124 -9.61 2.36 29.14
C THR A 124 -11.01 2.06 29.62
N ILE A 125 -11.54 0.91 29.20
CA ILE A 125 -12.81 0.36 29.65
C ILE A 125 -12.52 -1.01 30.26
N ASP A 126 -12.71 -1.13 31.57
CA ASP A 126 -12.43 -2.36 32.30
C ASP A 126 -13.32 -3.52 31.82
N GLY A 127 -12.71 -4.70 31.74
CA GLY A 127 -13.44 -5.95 31.46
C GLY A 127 -14.18 -6.43 32.71
N THR A 128 -15.35 -7.02 32.53
CA THR A 128 -16.09 -7.62 33.66
C THR A 128 -15.55 -8.98 34.10
N GLU A 129 -14.74 -9.65 33.27
CA GLU A 129 -14.25 -11.02 33.51
C GLU A 129 -12.73 -11.18 33.37
N SER A 130 -12.06 -10.40 32.51
CA SER A 130 -10.60 -10.51 32.27
C SER A 130 -9.93 -9.14 32.13
N ASP A 131 -8.67 -9.07 32.59
CA ASP A 131 -7.76 -7.94 32.38
C ASP A 131 -7.02 -8.01 31.03
N ASP A 132 -7.16 -9.12 30.29
CA ASP A 132 -6.64 -9.25 28.93
C ASP A 132 -7.23 -8.15 28.05
N GLY A 133 -6.36 -7.43 27.35
CA GLY A 133 -6.72 -6.21 26.66
C GLY A 133 -6.82 -6.34 25.15
N ILE A 134 -7.82 -5.66 24.58
CA ILE A 134 -7.97 -5.42 23.14
C ILE A 134 -7.69 -3.94 22.88
N LEU A 135 -6.67 -3.68 22.06
CA LEU A 135 -6.28 -2.36 21.62
C LEU A 135 -7.02 -1.99 20.33
N LEU A 136 -7.58 -0.80 20.28
CA LEU A 136 -8.06 -0.14 19.07
C LEU A 136 -7.25 1.14 18.87
N SER A 137 -6.53 1.25 17.75
CA SER A 137 -5.59 2.33 17.50
C SER A 137 -5.93 3.10 16.24
N ALA A 138 -5.74 4.42 16.32
CA ALA A 138 -5.74 5.37 15.21
C ALA A 138 -4.79 6.52 15.57
N HIS A 139 -4.03 7.04 14.60
CA HIS A 139 -3.27 8.27 14.83
C HIS A 139 -4.13 9.51 14.55
N TYR A 140 -3.81 10.63 15.21
CA TYR A 140 -4.52 11.89 15.03
C TYR A 140 -3.64 13.03 14.52
N ASP A 141 -2.32 12.85 14.40
CA ASP A 141 -1.46 13.82 13.73
C ASP A 141 -1.55 13.70 12.20
N SER A 142 -1.28 14.79 11.47
CA SER A 142 -1.21 14.80 10.01
C SER A 142 0.17 15.19 9.48
N VAL A 143 0.43 14.92 8.20
CA VAL A 143 1.54 15.56 7.49
C VAL A 143 1.34 17.07 7.31
N PRO A 144 2.43 17.87 7.16
CA PRO A 144 2.32 19.32 7.01
C PRO A 144 1.52 19.82 5.81
N SER A 145 1.41 19.04 4.73
CA SER A 145 0.70 19.45 3.51
C SER A 145 -0.80 19.14 3.53
N ALA A 146 -1.29 18.39 4.52
CA ALA A 146 -2.65 17.86 4.50
C ALA A 146 -3.42 18.24 5.78
N GLU A 147 -4.72 18.51 5.61
CA GLU A 147 -5.67 18.58 6.75
C GLU A 147 -5.73 17.22 7.45
N GLY A 148 -5.56 16.10 6.73
CA GLY A 148 -5.55 14.76 7.33
C GLY A 148 -6.94 14.22 7.63
N ALA A 149 -7.96 14.69 6.90
CA ALA A 149 -9.34 14.25 7.10
C ALA A 149 -9.52 12.75 6.85
N SER A 150 -8.90 12.23 5.80
CA SER A 150 -8.86 10.79 5.55
C SER A 150 -7.76 10.14 6.38
N ASP A 151 -6.56 10.71 6.34
CA ASP A 151 -5.34 10.18 6.99
C ASP A 151 -4.92 10.99 8.24
N ALA A 152 -5.28 10.58 9.46
CA ALA A 152 -6.21 9.48 9.78
C ALA A 152 -7.42 9.94 10.59
N MET A 153 -7.93 11.15 10.40
CA MET A 153 -9.10 11.61 11.16
C MET A 153 -10.36 10.75 10.91
N ALA A 154 -10.49 10.11 9.75
CA ALA A 154 -11.52 9.11 9.48
C ALA A 154 -11.45 7.91 10.47
N ALA A 155 -10.25 7.48 10.82
CA ALA A 155 -10.01 6.44 11.81
C ALA A 155 -10.34 6.92 13.23
N VAL A 156 -9.91 8.14 13.61
CA VAL A 156 -10.24 8.77 14.90
C VAL A 156 -11.75 8.88 15.07
N ALA A 157 -12.46 9.40 14.06
CA ALA A 157 -13.92 9.51 14.06
C ALA A 157 -14.61 8.13 14.15
N THR A 158 -14.06 7.13 13.47
CA THR A 158 -14.53 5.74 13.56
C THR A 158 -14.44 5.20 14.99
N LEU A 159 -13.32 5.43 15.68
CA LEU A 159 -13.14 4.98 17.07
C LEU A 159 -14.03 5.76 18.06
N LEU A 160 -14.24 7.06 17.85
CA LEU A 160 -15.15 7.86 18.69
C LEU A 160 -16.62 7.41 18.55
N GLU A 161 -17.08 7.13 17.33
CA GLU A 161 -18.43 6.55 17.11
C GLU A 161 -18.51 5.11 17.65
N THR A 162 -17.42 4.35 17.60
CA THR A 162 -17.33 3.01 18.23
C THR A 162 -17.43 3.10 19.75
N LEU A 163 -16.81 4.09 20.40
CA LEU A 163 -16.98 4.35 21.84
C LEU A 163 -18.44 4.64 22.20
N ARG A 164 -19.17 5.40 21.37
CA ARG A 164 -20.61 5.65 21.54
C ARG A 164 -21.40 4.33 21.50
N LEU A 165 -21.08 3.44 20.57
CA LEU A 165 -21.72 2.12 20.47
C LEU A 165 -21.39 1.24 21.69
N ILE A 166 -20.14 1.24 22.16
CA ILE A 166 -19.75 0.52 23.37
C ILE A 166 -20.54 1.00 24.59
N ARG A 167 -20.74 2.32 24.74
CA ARG A 167 -21.51 2.90 25.84
C ARG A 167 -22.96 2.40 25.90
N GLN A 168 -23.54 2.05 24.75
CA GLN A 168 -24.90 1.55 24.63
C GLN A 168 -24.99 0.01 24.68
N SER A 169 -23.85 -0.67 24.57
CA SER A 169 -23.76 -2.11 24.59
C SER A 169 -23.63 -2.67 26.02
N THR A 170 -23.68 -4.00 26.14
CA THR A 170 -23.33 -4.66 27.40
C THR A 170 -21.86 -4.40 27.74
N PRO A 171 -21.51 -4.21 29.03
CA PRO A 171 -20.12 -4.11 29.46
C PRO A 171 -19.26 -5.23 28.86
N PRO A 172 -18.07 -4.92 28.34
CA PRO A 172 -17.23 -5.92 27.69
C PRO A 172 -16.66 -6.89 28.73
N LYS A 173 -16.48 -8.17 28.35
CA LYS A 173 -15.83 -9.14 29.24
C LYS A 173 -14.33 -8.90 29.35
N ASN A 174 -13.70 -8.53 28.23
CA ASN A 174 -12.28 -8.17 28.16
C ASN A 174 -12.10 -6.66 28.27
N ARG A 175 -10.93 -6.25 28.74
CA ARG A 175 -10.57 -4.83 28.79
C ARG A 175 -10.42 -4.27 27.39
N LEU A 176 -10.97 -3.09 27.14
CA LEU A 176 -10.79 -2.36 25.88
C LEU A 176 -9.89 -1.16 26.14
N VAL A 177 -8.91 -0.94 25.26
CA VAL A 177 -8.05 0.24 25.25
C VAL A 177 -8.17 0.90 23.90
N PHE A 178 -8.66 2.14 23.88
CA PHE A 178 -8.65 2.98 22.69
C PHE A 178 -7.44 3.91 22.80
N LEU A 179 -6.60 3.89 21.78
CA LEU A 179 -5.40 4.70 21.67
C LEU A 179 -5.56 5.63 20.47
N PHE A 180 -5.68 6.93 20.75
CA PHE A 180 -5.52 7.97 19.76
C PHE A 180 -4.10 8.50 19.92
N ASN A 181 -3.19 8.09 19.03
CA ASN A 181 -1.77 8.37 19.20
C ASN A 181 -1.29 9.52 18.30
N GLU A 182 -0.16 10.08 18.68
CA GLU A 182 0.49 11.19 17.97
C GLU A 182 1.89 10.79 17.52
N GLY A 183 2.27 11.20 16.32
CA GLY A 183 3.60 11.02 15.75
C GLY A 183 3.74 9.75 14.90
N GLU A 184 2.64 9.24 14.35
CA GLU A 184 2.64 8.15 13.36
C GLU A 184 3.47 8.61 12.14
N GLU A 185 3.13 9.79 11.63
CA GLU A 185 3.70 10.44 10.45
C GLU A 185 5.18 10.82 10.61
N TYR A 186 5.68 10.70 11.84
CA TYR A 186 7.07 10.91 12.19
C TYR A 186 7.75 9.65 12.77
N GLY A 187 7.26 8.47 12.41
CA GLY A 187 7.90 7.19 12.69
C GLY A 187 7.27 6.39 13.83
N LEU A 188 5.93 6.42 13.94
CA LEU A 188 5.16 5.63 14.90
C LEU A 188 5.49 5.97 16.36
N MET A 189 5.86 7.23 16.61
CA MET A 189 6.45 7.66 17.88
C MET A 189 5.46 7.48 19.04
N GLY A 190 4.18 7.78 18.80
CA GLY A 190 3.09 7.61 19.76
C GLY A 190 2.87 6.17 20.15
N ALA A 191 2.68 5.27 19.18
CA ALA A 191 2.53 3.85 19.44
C ALA A 191 3.74 3.24 20.16
N ARG A 192 4.97 3.65 19.79
CA ARG A 192 6.21 3.21 20.48
C ARG A 192 6.24 3.65 21.94
N ALA A 193 5.92 4.92 22.22
CA ALA A 193 5.84 5.43 23.58
C ALA A 193 4.79 4.70 24.41
N PHE A 194 3.63 4.43 23.82
CA PHE A 194 2.54 3.74 24.50
C PHE A 194 2.96 2.31 24.89
N MET A 195 3.47 1.53 23.95
CA MET A 195 3.86 0.14 24.21
C MET A 195 5.04 0.00 25.17
N ARG A 196 5.99 0.95 25.12
CA ARG A 196 7.18 0.93 25.98
C ARG A 196 6.87 1.31 27.43
N ASP A 197 6.12 2.40 27.62
CA ASP A 197 6.07 3.08 28.92
C ASP A 197 4.69 3.03 29.60
N HIS A 198 3.61 2.87 28.86
CA HIS A 198 2.26 3.08 29.41
C HIS A 198 1.74 1.84 30.17
N PRO A 199 1.20 1.99 31.39
CA PRO A 199 0.68 0.86 32.15
C PRO A 199 -0.42 0.06 31.42
N GLN A 200 -1.27 0.75 30.64
CA GLN A 200 -2.37 0.12 29.90
C GLN A 200 -1.92 -0.75 28.72
N ALA A 201 -0.67 -0.61 28.28
CA ALA A 201 -0.09 -1.48 27.26
C ALA A 201 0.19 -2.91 27.79
N LYS A 202 0.25 -3.07 29.11
CA LYS A 202 0.44 -4.39 29.74
C LYS A 202 -0.78 -5.27 29.50
N ASN A 203 -0.53 -6.57 29.30
CA ASN A 203 -1.54 -7.59 29.07
C ASN A 203 -2.46 -7.36 27.86
N LEU A 204 -2.09 -6.47 26.93
CA LEU A 204 -2.74 -6.43 25.62
C LEU A 204 -2.44 -7.73 24.85
N LYS A 205 -3.47 -8.27 24.20
CA LYS A 205 -3.38 -9.50 23.39
C LYS A 205 -3.62 -9.24 21.92
N ILE A 206 -4.47 -8.25 21.63
CA ILE A 206 -5.02 -8.01 20.29
C ILE A 206 -4.94 -6.53 19.97
N ALA A 207 -4.61 -6.19 18.74
CA ALA A 207 -4.65 -4.84 18.18
C ALA A 207 -5.52 -4.79 16.91
N LEU A 208 -6.45 -3.85 16.85
CA LEU A 208 -7.14 -3.44 15.63
C LEU A 208 -6.63 -2.05 15.27
N ASN A 209 -5.98 -1.91 14.12
CA ASN A 209 -5.44 -0.64 13.64
C ASN A 209 -6.18 -0.15 12.40
N ILE A 210 -6.38 1.16 12.30
CA ILE A 210 -7.17 1.78 11.24
C ILE A 210 -6.39 2.95 10.64
N GLU A 211 -6.28 2.96 9.32
CA GLU A 211 -5.46 3.89 8.53
C GLU A 211 -6.20 4.34 7.26
N ALA A 212 -5.60 5.30 6.54
CA ALA A 212 -6.01 5.62 5.17
C ALA A 212 -4.79 5.89 4.28
N ARG A 213 -4.91 5.59 2.98
CA ARG A 213 -3.87 5.92 1.98
C ARG A 213 -4.47 6.56 0.72
N GLY A 214 -5.55 7.29 0.93
CA GLY A 214 -6.41 7.86 -0.11
C GLY A 214 -7.70 8.33 0.53
N THR A 215 -8.60 8.94 -0.25
CA THR A 215 -9.85 9.53 0.28
C THR A 215 -11.10 8.74 -0.08
N SER A 216 -10.94 7.57 -0.72
CA SER A 216 -12.06 6.74 -1.18
C SER A 216 -11.68 5.25 -1.26
N GLY A 217 -12.64 4.42 -1.66
CA GLY A 217 -12.51 2.97 -1.77
C GLY A 217 -13.03 2.23 -0.55
N GLN A 218 -13.09 0.91 -0.63
CA GLN A 218 -13.46 0.10 0.52
C GLN A 218 -12.33 0.05 1.56
N SER A 219 -12.72 -0.10 2.84
CA SER A 219 -11.80 -0.43 3.93
C SER A 219 -11.29 -1.87 3.75
N VAL A 220 -10.07 -2.01 3.23
CA VAL A 220 -9.38 -3.28 2.99
C VAL A 220 -8.79 -3.78 4.30
N MET A 221 -9.03 -5.04 4.68
CA MET A 221 -8.20 -5.71 5.68
C MET A 221 -6.92 -6.19 4.97
N PHE A 222 -5.85 -5.41 5.06
CA PHE A 222 -4.65 -5.58 4.21
C PHE A 222 -3.49 -6.28 4.91
N GLU A 223 -3.49 -6.34 6.23
CA GLU A 223 -2.43 -6.95 7.02
C GLU A 223 -2.99 -7.63 8.28
N THR A 224 -2.31 -8.72 8.67
CA THR A 224 -2.55 -9.45 9.91
C THR A 224 -1.26 -9.61 10.69
N ALA A 225 -1.30 -9.52 12.01
CA ALA A 225 -0.18 -9.94 12.84
C ALA A 225 -0.04 -11.47 12.89
N GLU A 226 1.11 -11.97 13.34
CA GLU A 226 1.34 -13.41 13.53
C GLU A 226 0.31 -14.03 14.47
N ASN A 227 -0.08 -15.27 14.19
CA ASN A 227 -1.08 -16.06 14.92
C ASN A 227 -2.51 -15.49 14.93
N SER A 228 -2.86 -14.62 13.97
CA SER A 228 -4.17 -13.95 13.92
C SER A 228 -5.22 -14.67 13.06
N GLY A 229 -5.03 -15.94 12.71
CA GLY A 229 -5.91 -16.68 11.80
C GLY A 229 -7.38 -16.71 12.25
N TRP A 230 -7.64 -16.83 13.55
CA TRP A 230 -9.02 -16.82 14.07
C TRP A 230 -9.66 -15.42 14.00
N LEU A 231 -8.88 -14.33 14.01
CA LEU A 231 -9.37 -12.97 13.78
C LEU A 231 -9.83 -12.79 12.33
N VAL A 232 -9.16 -13.45 11.37
CA VAL A 232 -9.59 -13.48 9.97
C VAL A 232 -10.95 -14.19 9.84
N ASP A 233 -11.14 -15.30 10.56
CA ASP A 233 -12.44 -16.00 10.58
C ASP A 233 -13.53 -15.12 11.19
N LEU A 234 -13.21 -14.35 12.24
CA LEU A 234 -14.15 -13.40 12.83
C LEU A 234 -14.51 -12.28 11.84
N TYR A 235 -13.52 -11.63 11.23
CA TYR A 235 -13.71 -10.61 10.20
C TYR A 235 -14.58 -11.12 9.04
N SER A 236 -14.29 -12.33 8.53
CA SER A 236 -15.02 -12.90 7.40
C SER A 236 -16.53 -13.12 7.67
N LYS A 237 -16.91 -13.26 8.94
CA LYS A 237 -18.29 -13.46 9.37
C LYS A 237 -19.00 -12.15 9.71
N SER A 238 -18.24 -11.06 9.92
CA SER A 238 -18.76 -9.79 10.42
C SER A 238 -18.81 -8.68 9.39
N THR A 239 -17.93 -8.68 8.38
CA THR A 239 -17.87 -7.62 7.37
C THR A 239 -19.09 -7.68 6.41
N PRO A 240 -19.71 -6.53 6.07
CA PRO A 240 -20.79 -6.50 5.08
C PRO A 240 -20.27 -6.61 3.64
N ALA A 241 -19.01 -6.27 3.38
CA ALA A 241 -18.40 -6.21 2.06
C ALA A 241 -16.92 -6.65 2.13
N PRO A 242 -16.62 -7.96 2.07
CA PRO A 242 -15.25 -8.44 2.26
C PRO A 242 -14.31 -7.97 1.15
N LEU A 243 -13.20 -7.35 1.53
CA LEU A 243 -12.08 -7.04 0.63
C LEU A 243 -10.77 -7.32 1.37
N THR A 244 -10.19 -8.48 1.11
CA THR A 244 -9.02 -8.95 1.86
C THR A 244 -8.29 -10.09 1.16
N SER A 245 -6.98 -10.17 1.34
CA SER A 245 -6.17 -11.28 0.83
C SER A 245 -4.86 -11.39 1.60
N SER A 246 -4.42 -12.62 1.89
CA SER A 246 -3.09 -12.87 2.47
C SER A 246 -1.96 -12.47 1.51
N ILE A 247 -2.25 -12.24 0.23
CA ILE A 247 -1.31 -11.66 -0.75
C ILE A 247 -0.98 -10.21 -0.41
N PHE A 248 -1.93 -9.46 0.16
CA PHE A 248 -1.71 -8.06 0.52
C PHE A 248 -0.62 -7.94 1.58
N TYR A 249 -0.65 -8.81 2.59
CA TYR A 249 0.39 -8.85 3.61
C TYR A 249 1.76 -9.20 3.03
N GLU A 250 1.87 -10.16 2.12
CA GLU A 250 3.14 -10.50 1.46
C GLU A 250 3.67 -9.35 0.59
N ALA A 251 2.77 -8.59 -0.06
CA ALA A 251 3.15 -7.39 -0.79
C ALA A 251 3.56 -6.25 0.15
N TYR A 252 2.88 -6.10 1.29
CA TYR A 252 3.14 -5.04 2.26
C TYR A 252 4.53 -5.18 2.93
N LYS A 253 4.96 -6.41 3.24
CA LYS A 253 6.31 -6.71 3.79
C LYS A 253 7.48 -6.18 2.97
N VAL A 254 7.28 -5.91 1.68
CA VAL A 254 8.33 -5.40 0.77
C VAL A 254 8.18 -3.92 0.43
N LEU A 255 7.12 -3.26 0.94
CA LEU A 255 6.94 -1.83 0.82
C LEU A 255 7.70 -1.11 1.94
N PRO A 256 8.20 0.12 1.72
CA PRO A 256 8.87 0.92 2.74
C PRO A 256 7.89 1.61 3.71
N ASN A 257 6.66 1.10 3.80
CA ASN A 257 5.57 1.69 4.58
C ASN A 257 5.38 0.85 5.84
N ASP A 258 5.12 1.53 6.96
CA ASP A 258 4.71 0.93 8.23
C ASP A 258 3.45 1.64 8.73
N THR A 259 2.86 1.10 9.78
CA THR A 259 1.73 1.69 10.53
C THR A 259 1.91 1.33 12.00
N ASP A 260 1.08 1.84 12.90
CA ASP A 260 1.17 1.50 14.32
C ASP A 260 1.06 -0.01 14.61
N LEU A 261 0.39 -0.78 13.75
CA LEU A 261 0.36 -2.24 13.88
C LEU A 261 1.76 -2.87 13.81
N THR A 262 2.72 -2.25 13.10
CA THR A 262 4.13 -2.66 13.11
C THR A 262 4.67 -2.68 14.53
N VAL A 263 4.43 -1.64 15.31
CA VAL A 263 4.85 -1.57 16.72
C VAL A 263 4.14 -2.62 17.55
N PHE A 264 2.83 -2.78 17.39
CA PHE A 264 2.08 -3.75 18.21
C PHE A 264 2.51 -5.21 17.95
N LYS A 265 2.87 -5.55 16.71
CA LYS A 265 3.44 -6.86 16.34
C LYS A 265 4.78 -7.12 17.04
N GLU A 266 5.65 -6.10 17.17
CA GLU A 266 6.94 -6.21 17.87
C GLU A 266 6.76 -6.63 19.35
N TYR A 267 5.63 -6.27 19.95
CA TYR A 267 5.25 -6.66 21.32
C TYR A 267 4.42 -7.95 21.38
N GLY A 268 4.28 -8.67 20.26
CA GLY A 268 3.63 -9.98 20.19
C GLY A 268 2.10 -9.96 20.19
N LEU A 269 1.47 -8.81 19.93
CA LEU A 269 0.01 -8.72 19.81
C LEU A 269 -0.42 -9.38 18.49
N GLN A 270 -1.54 -10.13 18.56
CA GLN A 270 -2.29 -10.54 17.37
C GLN A 270 -3.09 -9.33 16.86
N GLY A 271 -3.51 -9.30 15.60
CA GLY A 271 -4.18 -8.10 15.11
C GLY A 271 -4.52 -8.06 13.63
N LEU A 272 -5.35 -7.07 13.29
CA LEU A 272 -5.83 -6.77 11.95
C LEU A 272 -5.57 -5.30 11.63
N ASN A 273 -5.13 -5.01 10.41
CA ASN A 273 -4.92 -3.66 9.90
C ASN A 273 -5.93 -3.34 8.80
N PHE A 274 -6.54 -2.16 8.86
CA PHE A 274 -7.56 -1.72 7.92
C PHE A 274 -7.20 -0.40 7.26
N ALA A 275 -7.29 -0.33 5.93
CA ALA A 275 -7.11 0.93 5.20
C ALA A 275 -7.96 0.99 3.94
N HIS A 276 -8.47 2.17 3.59
CA HIS A 276 -8.92 2.46 2.24
C HIS A 276 -7.84 3.23 1.47
N GLY A 277 -7.79 3.09 0.15
CA GLY A 277 -6.64 3.57 -0.64
C GLY A 277 -6.92 3.96 -2.09
N GLU A 278 -8.19 4.17 -2.48
CA GLU A 278 -8.48 4.81 -3.77
C GLU A 278 -8.26 6.33 -3.69
N ASN A 279 -8.02 6.96 -4.86
CA ASN A 279 -7.58 8.37 -4.98
C ASN A 279 -6.23 8.65 -4.31
N LEU A 280 -5.25 7.76 -4.52
CA LEU A 280 -3.89 7.88 -3.98
C LEU A 280 -3.21 9.24 -4.27
N ALA A 281 -3.58 9.94 -5.35
CA ALA A 281 -3.04 11.27 -5.65
C ALA A 281 -3.37 12.32 -4.58
N HIS A 282 -4.42 12.11 -3.78
CA HIS A 282 -4.82 12.98 -2.67
C HIS A 282 -3.98 12.75 -1.41
N TYR A 283 -3.43 11.54 -1.23
CA TYR A 283 -2.70 11.12 -0.03
C TYR A 283 -1.53 12.05 0.26
N HIS A 284 -1.42 12.52 1.51
CA HIS A 284 -0.41 13.47 1.95
C HIS A 284 -0.40 14.81 1.19
N THR A 285 -1.53 15.23 0.59
CA THR A 285 -1.67 16.52 -0.11
C THR A 285 -2.82 17.35 0.49
N PRO A 286 -2.98 18.63 0.12
CA PRO A 286 -4.14 19.43 0.51
C PRO A 286 -5.49 18.87 0.03
N LEU A 287 -5.49 17.88 -0.89
CA LEU A 287 -6.71 17.19 -1.34
C LEU A 287 -7.18 16.12 -0.35
N ASP A 288 -6.36 15.75 0.64
CA ASP A 288 -6.82 14.98 1.78
C ASP A 288 -7.51 15.89 2.80
N ASN A 289 -8.77 16.17 2.50
CA ASN A 289 -9.65 17.08 3.24
C ASN A 289 -11.06 16.51 3.38
N SER A 290 -11.82 17.07 4.32
CA SER A 290 -13.16 16.57 4.68
C SER A 290 -14.14 16.58 3.50
N GLN A 291 -13.97 17.48 2.53
CA GLN A 291 -14.83 17.58 1.34
C GLN A 291 -14.61 16.43 0.34
N ARG A 292 -13.39 15.87 0.30
CA ARG A 292 -13.00 14.80 -0.64
C ARG A 292 -13.05 13.40 -0.02
N LEU A 293 -13.26 13.29 1.28
CA LEU A 293 -13.48 12.03 1.96
C LEU A 293 -14.81 11.39 1.54
N ASN A 294 -14.75 10.16 1.05
CA ASN A 294 -15.94 9.38 0.73
C ASN A 294 -16.57 8.81 2.02
N LYS A 295 -17.81 9.20 2.31
CA LYS A 295 -18.54 8.72 3.50
C LYS A 295 -18.79 7.21 3.50
N GLY A 296 -18.90 6.59 2.32
CA GLY A 296 -18.98 5.14 2.18
C GLY A 296 -17.72 4.41 2.64
N SER A 297 -16.54 4.99 2.41
CA SER A 297 -15.27 4.51 2.96
C SER A 297 -15.27 4.56 4.48
N LEU A 298 -15.72 5.69 5.05
CA LEU A 298 -15.88 5.87 6.50
C LEU A 298 -16.90 4.88 7.10
N GLN A 299 -18.04 4.66 6.43
CA GLN A 299 -19.03 3.67 6.83
C GLN A 299 -18.40 2.28 6.89
N HIS A 300 -17.62 1.91 5.88
CA HIS A 300 -17.01 0.59 5.82
C HIS A 300 -15.96 0.38 6.91
N HIS A 301 -15.18 1.42 7.26
CA HIS A 301 -14.29 1.36 8.43
C HIS A 301 -15.06 1.02 9.70
N GLY A 302 -16.12 1.76 9.98
CA GLY A 302 -16.95 1.53 11.15
C GLY A 302 -17.62 0.17 11.16
N ASP A 303 -18.18 -0.28 10.04
CA ASP A 303 -18.82 -1.59 9.94
C ASP A 303 -17.82 -2.73 10.16
N ASN A 304 -16.61 -2.63 9.62
CA ASN A 304 -15.57 -3.64 9.83
C ASN A 304 -15.11 -3.69 11.29
N ILE A 305 -14.83 -2.53 11.89
CA ILE A 305 -14.33 -2.43 13.25
C ILE A 305 -15.40 -2.82 14.26
N TRP A 306 -16.61 -2.27 14.13
CA TRP A 306 -17.72 -2.63 14.99
C TRP A 306 -18.12 -4.09 14.82
N GLY A 307 -18.12 -4.60 13.59
CA GLY A 307 -18.44 -5.99 13.28
C GLY A 307 -17.52 -6.97 14.00
N VAL A 308 -16.20 -6.75 13.93
CA VAL A 308 -15.21 -7.57 14.65
C VAL A 308 -15.34 -7.38 16.15
N LEU A 309 -15.37 -6.12 16.62
CA LEU A 309 -15.35 -5.78 18.05
C LEU A 309 -16.54 -6.36 18.81
N LYS A 310 -17.74 -6.39 18.19
CA LYS A 310 -18.98 -6.86 18.82
C LYS A 310 -18.88 -8.27 19.40
N THR A 311 -18.14 -9.15 18.73
CA THR A 311 -17.88 -10.52 19.22
C THR A 311 -16.58 -10.58 20.01
N LEU A 312 -15.56 -9.84 19.55
CA LEU A 312 -14.23 -9.88 20.13
C LEU A 312 -14.20 -9.42 21.60
N LYS A 313 -14.94 -8.37 21.94
CA LYS A 313 -15.00 -7.80 23.30
C LYS A 313 -15.47 -8.80 24.36
N ASP A 314 -16.18 -9.84 23.94
CA ASP A 314 -16.78 -10.86 24.80
C ASP A 314 -16.19 -12.28 24.58
N SER A 315 -15.11 -12.40 23.79
CA SER A 315 -14.44 -13.68 23.50
C SER A 315 -13.49 -14.10 24.63
N ASP A 316 -13.30 -15.41 24.86
CA ASP A 316 -12.32 -15.91 25.83
C ASP A 316 -10.91 -15.86 25.25
N LEU A 317 -10.18 -14.78 25.57
CA LEU A 317 -8.84 -14.54 25.03
C LEU A 317 -7.77 -15.53 25.53
N THR A 318 -8.06 -16.34 26.54
CA THR A 318 -7.15 -17.38 27.03
C THR A 318 -7.17 -18.66 26.18
N LYS A 319 -8.22 -18.83 25.36
CA LYS A 319 -8.45 -20.00 24.51
C LYS A 319 -8.34 -19.72 23.01
N VAL A 320 -7.76 -18.58 22.63
CA VAL A 320 -7.60 -18.25 21.21
C VAL A 320 -6.63 -19.22 20.54
N GLU A 321 -7.02 -19.74 19.40
CA GLU A 321 -6.18 -20.67 18.64
C GLU A 321 -4.99 -19.89 18.04
N SER A 322 -3.77 -20.38 18.29
CA SER A 322 -2.59 -19.84 17.64
C SER A 322 -2.45 -20.42 16.24
N GLY A 323 -2.29 -19.57 15.23
CA GLY A 323 -1.94 -19.99 13.89
C GLY A 323 -2.29 -18.94 12.85
N ASN A 324 -1.59 -19.00 11.72
CA ASN A 324 -1.86 -18.14 10.57
C ASN A 324 -2.85 -18.83 9.61
N LYS A 325 -3.55 -18.03 8.81
CA LYS A 325 -4.36 -18.50 7.70
C LYS A 325 -3.88 -17.87 6.40
N VAL A 326 -4.07 -18.61 5.31
CA VAL A 326 -4.10 -18.01 3.99
C VAL A 326 -5.56 -17.77 3.60
N PHE A 327 -5.84 -16.62 3.01
CA PHE A 327 -7.21 -16.19 2.75
C PHE A 327 -7.30 -15.25 1.54
N THR A 328 -8.45 -15.22 0.89
CA THR A 328 -8.76 -14.25 -0.16
C THR A 328 -10.27 -14.09 -0.27
N ASP A 329 -10.75 -12.87 -0.49
CA ASP A 329 -12.12 -12.66 -0.93
C ASP A 329 -12.30 -13.21 -2.35
N TYR A 330 -13.50 -13.74 -2.62
CA TYR A 330 -13.88 -14.23 -3.95
C TYR A 330 -14.93 -13.30 -4.55
N ALA A 331 -14.44 -12.36 -5.38
CA ALA A 331 -15.26 -11.33 -6.04
C ALA A 331 -16.04 -10.44 -5.08
N GLY A 332 -15.50 -10.15 -3.88
CA GLY A 332 -16.17 -9.34 -2.85
C GLY A 332 -17.42 -9.97 -2.22
N LEU A 333 -17.67 -11.28 -2.42
CA LEU A 333 -18.88 -11.94 -1.93
C LEU A 333 -18.68 -12.67 -0.59
N PHE A 334 -17.55 -13.35 -0.44
CA PHE A 334 -17.20 -14.12 0.76
C PHE A 334 -15.69 -14.37 0.78
N VAL A 335 -15.14 -14.68 1.95
CA VAL A 335 -13.73 -15.03 2.12
C VAL A 335 -13.56 -16.55 2.08
N ILE A 336 -12.59 -17.01 1.29
CA ILE A 336 -12.10 -18.39 1.34
C ILE A 336 -10.83 -18.40 2.17
N SER A 337 -10.73 -19.30 3.15
CA SER A 337 -9.55 -19.42 4.03
C SER A 337 -9.24 -20.87 4.42
N TRP A 338 -7.98 -21.12 4.79
CA TRP A 338 -7.56 -22.32 5.52
C TRP A 338 -6.27 -22.02 6.31
N ASP A 339 -5.95 -22.87 7.28
CA ASP A 339 -4.75 -22.69 8.11
C ASP A 339 -3.48 -22.84 7.29
N GLU A 340 -2.52 -21.93 7.47
CA GLU A 340 -1.27 -21.88 6.71
C GLU A 340 -0.48 -23.20 6.81
N SER A 341 -0.55 -23.87 7.97
CA SER A 341 0.06 -25.19 8.19
C SER A 341 -0.42 -26.27 7.21
N ASN A 342 -1.60 -26.10 6.61
CA ASN A 342 -2.16 -27.03 5.64
C ASN A 342 -1.70 -26.75 4.20
N ASN A 343 -0.94 -25.67 3.94
CA ASN A 343 -0.48 -25.30 2.59
C ASN A 343 0.25 -26.43 1.89
N LEU A 344 1.23 -27.07 2.56
CA LEU A 344 2.00 -28.15 1.97
C LEU A 344 1.16 -29.40 1.70
N LEU A 345 0.23 -29.72 2.61
CA LEU A 345 -0.68 -30.86 2.44
C LEU A 345 -1.60 -30.63 1.23
N ILE A 346 -2.27 -29.48 1.16
CA ILE A 346 -3.18 -29.13 0.08
C ILE A 346 -2.42 -29.09 -1.26
N ALA A 347 -1.27 -28.39 -1.32
CA ALA A 347 -0.48 -28.32 -2.55
C ALA A 347 0.02 -29.69 -3.02
N SER A 348 0.45 -30.55 -2.08
CA SER A 348 0.88 -31.92 -2.39
C SER A 348 -0.27 -32.77 -2.93
N LEU A 349 -1.47 -32.65 -2.36
CA LEU A 349 -2.68 -33.32 -2.86
C LEU A 349 -3.06 -32.83 -4.26
N LEU A 350 -3.01 -31.53 -4.51
CA LEU A 350 -3.29 -30.95 -5.84
C LEU A 350 -2.32 -31.47 -6.90
N ILE A 351 -1.03 -31.57 -6.58
CA ILE A 351 -0.03 -32.19 -7.46
C ILE A 351 -0.31 -33.67 -7.66
N ALA A 352 -0.58 -34.42 -6.60
CA ALA A 352 -0.86 -35.84 -6.68
C ALA A 352 -2.08 -36.12 -7.58
N VAL A 353 -3.16 -35.34 -7.44
CA VAL A 353 -4.36 -35.43 -8.29
C VAL A 353 -4.02 -35.03 -9.73
N SER A 354 -3.29 -33.94 -9.96
CA SER A 354 -2.85 -33.51 -11.29
C SER A 354 -2.04 -34.60 -12.02
N VAL A 355 -1.07 -35.21 -11.32
CA VAL A 355 -0.24 -36.29 -11.85
C VAL A 355 -1.06 -37.56 -12.10
N THR A 356 -2.00 -37.88 -11.21
CA THR A 356 -2.90 -39.02 -11.37
C THR A 356 -3.80 -38.85 -12.60
N LEU A 357 -4.42 -37.68 -12.78
CA LEU A 357 -5.23 -37.38 -13.96
C LEU A 357 -4.38 -37.43 -15.23
N LEU A 358 -3.17 -36.86 -15.22
CA LEU A 358 -2.23 -36.96 -16.33
C LEU A 358 -1.91 -38.42 -16.68
N ALA A 359 -1.64 -39.26 -15.67
CA ALA A 359 -1.37 -40.68 -15.86
C ALA A 359 -2.59 -41.42 -16.44
N MET A 360 -3.79 -41.19 -15.90
CA MET A 360 -5.04 -41.76 -16.40
C MET A 360 -5.29 -41.38 -17.86
N PHE A 361 -5.23 -40.09 -18.18
CA PHE A 361 -5.45 -39.61 -19.54
C PHE A 361 -4.35 -40.07 -20.52
N LYS A 362 -3.12 -40.31 -20.03
CA LYS A 362 -2.04 -40.89 -20.82
C LYS A 362 -2.33 -42.36 -21.13
N LEU A 363 -2.74 -43.14 -20.12
CA LEU A 363 -3.08 -44.56 -20.26
C LEU A 363 -4.29 -44.78 -21.18
N SER A 364 -5.25 -43.86 -21.20
CA SER A 364 -6.38 -43.89 -22.16
C SER A 364 -6.05 -43.28 -23.52
N GLU A 365 -4.78 -42.96 -23.80
CA GLU A 365 -4.28 -42.37 -25.05
C GLU A 365 -4.95 -41.04 -25.47
N THR A 366 -5.64 -40.39 -24.54
CA THR A 366 -6.35 -39.12 -24.74
C THR A 366 -5.42 -37.91 -24.78
N VAL A 367 -4.29 -37.96 -24.06
CA VAL A 367 -3.31 -36.86 -24.01
C VAL A 367 -1.91 -37.32 -24.38
N THR A 368 -1.11 -36.38 -24.89
CA THR A 368 0.32 -36.55 -25.14
C THR A 368 1.12 -35.75 -24.10
N VAL A 369 1.96 -36.43 -23.30
CA VAL A 369 2.69 -35.79 -22.18
C VAL A 369 3.55 -34.60 -22.64
N SER A 370 4.23 -34.71 -23.79
CA SER A 370 5.04 -33.60 -24.31
C SER A 370 4.22 -32.35 -24.64
N ARG A 371 2.95 -32.50 -25.02
CA ARG A 371 2.03 -31.38 -25.29
C ARG A 371 1.45 -30.77 -24.01
N VAL A 372 1.25 -31.60 -22.98
CA VAL A 372 0.91 -31.13 -21.62
C VAL A 372 2.06 -30.27 -21.07
N LEU A 373 3.29 -30.78 -21.12
CA LEU A 373 4.49 -30.04 -20.69
C LEU A 373 4.69 -28.77 -21.52
N LEU A 374 4.44 -28.82 -22.83
CA LEU A 374 4.50 -27.63 -23.67
C LEU A 374 3.48 -26.56 -23.25
N THR A 375 2.31 -26.95 -22.76
CA THR A 375 1.32 -26.02 -22.20
C THR A 375 1.84 -25.37 -20.92
N VAL A 376 2.41 -26.15 -20.00
CA VAL A 376 3.03 -25.64 -18.75
C VAL A 376 4.11 -24.60 -19.08
N LEU A 377 5.05 -24.96 -19.95
CA LEU A 377 6.15 -24.08 -20.36
C LEU A 377 5.65 -22.84 -21.09
N SER A 378 4.66 -22.99 -21.98
CA SER A 378 4.07 -21.85 -22.70
C SER A 378 3.31 -20.92 -21.76
N GLY A 379 2.58 -21.46 -20.77
CA GLY A 379 1.89 -20.66 -19.76
C GLY A 379 2.86 -19.81 -18.93
N LEU A 380 3.92 -20.43 -18.40
CA LEU A 380 4.98 -19.71 -17.68
C LEU A 380 5.65 -18.65 -18.56
N LEU A 381 6.00 -19.02 -19.81
CA LEU A 381 6.61 -18.10 -20.75
C LEU A 381 5.70 -16.90 -21.06
N ILE A 382 4.39 -17.11 -21.22
CA ILE A 382 3.43 -16.03 -21.46
C ILE A 382 3.41 -15.07 -20.28
N VAL A 383 3.32 -15.57 -19.05
CA VAL A 383 3.31 -14.72 -17.85
C VAL A 383 4.60 -13.89 -17.76
N VAL A 384 5.76 -14.51 -17.98
CA VAL A 384 7.06 -13.81 -17.97
C VAL A 384 7.12 -12.74 -19.08
N ILE A 385 6.71 -13.07 -20.31
CA ILE A 385 6.71 -12.09 -21.41
C ILE A 385 5.73 -10.96 -21.11
N VAL A 386 4.53 -11.25 -20.63
CA VAL A 386 3.53 -10.23 -20.28
C VAL A 386 4.06 -9.32 -19.17
N ALA A 387 4.69 -9.87 -18.13
CA ALA A 387 5.30 -9.08 -17.05
C ALA A 387 6.38 -8.13 -17.60
N LEU A 388 7.30 -8.64 -18.42
CA LEU A 388 8.38 -7.84 -19.02
C LEU A 388 7.86 -6.80 -20.00
N VAL A 389 6.84 -7.14 -20.81
CA VAL A 389 6.20 -6.20 -21.73
C VAL A 389 5.42 -5.13 -20.97
N GLY A 390 4.79 -5.46 -19.83
CA GLY A 390 4.16 -4.47 -18.97
C GLY A 390 5.16 -3.44 -18.44
N MET A 391 6.32 -3.91 -17.96
CA MET A 391 7.43 -3.04 -17.56
C MET A 391 7.96 -2.20 -18.73
N TYR A 392 8.15 -2.79 -19.90
CA TYR A 392 8.62 -2.04 -21.08
C TYR A 392 7.57 -1.04 -21.57
N TYR A 393 6.28 -1.38 -21.51
CA TYR A 393 5.18 -0.49 -21.88
C TYR A 393 5.13 0.74 -20.97
N GLN A 394 5.33 0.55 -19.66
CA GLN A 394 5.52 1.65 -18.71
C GLN A 394 6.65 2.59 -19.14
N TYR A 395 7.86 2.06 -19.38
CA TYR A 395 9.00 2.89 -19.81
C TYR A 395 8.76 3.55 -21.16
N LEU A 396 8.07 2.87 -22.09
CA LEU A 396 7.70 3.44 -23.38
C LEU A 396 6.77 4.64 -23.21
N MET A 397 5.76 4.56 -22.33
CA MET A 397 4.85 5.69 -22.08
C MET A 397 5.59 6.86 -21.43
N GLN A 398 6.48 6.59 -20.47
CA GLN A 398 7.30 7.63 -19.86
C GLN A 398 8.21 8.33 -20.87
N TRP A 399 8.84 7.55 -21.76
CA TRP A 399 9.72 8.09 -22.80
C TRP A 399 8.95 8.92 -23.84
N LEU A 400 7.80 8.43 -24.32
CA LEU A 400 7.00 9.13 -25.34
C LEU A 400 6.37 10.42 -24.83
N THR A 401 5.99 10.47 -23.56
CA THR A 401 5.36 11.65 -22.95
C THR A 401 6.36 12.62 -22.33
N GLY A 402 7.57 12.15 -22.01
CA GLY A 402 8.53 12.90 -21.20
C GLY A 402 8.10 13.06 -19.73
N LYS A 403 7.06 12.34 -19.28
CA LYS A 403 6.51 12.41 -17.91
C LYS A 403 6.80 11.11 -17.16
N GLN A 404 7.03 11.18 -15.85
CA GLN A 404 7.24 9.96 -15.04
C GLN A 404 5.96 9.15 -14.80
N ALA A 405 4.80 9.83 -14.75
CA ALA A 405 3.51 9.20 -14.47
C ALA A 405 2.40 9.73 -15.40
N PRO A 406 2.44 9.47 -16.72
CA PRO A 406 1.44 9.97 -17.67
C PRO A 406 0.01 9.41 -17.46
N TRP A 407 -0.16 8.47 -16.54
CA TRP A 407 -1.43 7.83 -16.19
C TRP A 407 -2.09 8.40 -14.93
N THR A 408 -1.48 9.37 -14.24
CA THR A 408 -1.94 9.88 -12.94
C THR A 408 -3.38 10.40 -12.99
N ALA A 409 -3.69 11.28 -13.94
CA ALA A 409 -5.06 11.80 -14.12
C ALA A 409 -6.06 10.77 -14.67
N ASN A 410 -5.60 9.86 -15.51
CA ASN A 410 -6.47 8.85 -16.11
C ASN A 410 -5.68 7.59 -16.46
N GLY A 411 -5.88 6.54 -15.65
CA GLY A 411 -5.24 5.24 -15.84
C GLY A 411 -5.90 4.34 -16.90
N LEU A 412 -7.09 4.69 -17.42
CA LEU A 412 -7.83 3.84 -18.36
C LEU A 412 -7.07 3.49 -19.66
N PRO A 413 -6.39 4.43 -20.35
CA PRO A 413 -5.68 4.12 -21.58
C PRO A 413 -4.53 3.14 -21.32
N MET A 414 -3.80 3.34 -20.22
CA MET A 414 -2.71 2.46 -19.78
C MET A 414 -3.24 1.05 -19.47
N ARG A 415 -4.36 0.96 -18.75
CA ARG A 415 -5.05 -0.31 -18.46
C ARG A 415 -5.43 -1.03 -19.75
N PHE A 416 -6.15 -0.37 -20.66
CA PHE A 416 -6.53 -0.99 -21.93
C PHE A 416 -5.32 -1.40 -22.77
N GLY A 417 -4.28 -0.57 -22.81
CA GLY A 417 -3.02 -0.87 -23.48
C GLY A 417 -2.39 -2.17 -22.95
N LEU A 418 -2.28 -2.31 -21.63
CA LEU A 418 -1.74 -3.51 -20.99
C LEU A 418 -2.59 -4.76 -21.27
N TRP A 419 -3.91 -4.68 -21.17
CA TRP A 419 -4.78 -5.82 -21.48
C TRP A 419 -4.69 -6.25 -22.95
N LEU A 420 -4.68 -5.28 -23.88
CA LEU A 420 -4.61 -5.55 -25.32
C LEU A 420 -3.28 -6.18 -25.72
N VAL A 421 -2.14 -5.63 -25.25
CA VAL A 421 -0.82 -6.20 -25.58
C VAL A 421 -0.66 -7.59 -24.96
N SER A 422 -1.17 -7.80 -23.74
CA SER A 422 -1.16 -9.11 -23.09
C SER A 422 -1.99 -10.15 -23.85
N LEU A 423 -3.15 -9.74 -24.37
CA LEU A 423 -4.00 -10.59 -25.22
C LEU A 423 -3.31 -10.92 -26.57
N ILE A 424 -2.62 -9.96 -27.18
CA ILE A 424 -1.81 -10.20 -28.39
C ILE A 424 -0.72 -11.25 -28.11
N ILE A 425 -0.02 -11.14 -26.97
CA ILE A 425 1.02 -12.11 -26.55
C ILE A 425 0.42 -13.50 -26.34
N LEU A 426 -0.72 -13.58 -25.64
CA LEU A 426 -1.45 -14.85 -25.42
C LEU A 426 -1.79 -15.51 -26.76
N LEU A 427 -2.42 -14.78 -27.68
CA LEU A 427 -2.84 -15.30 -28.98
C LEU A 427 -1.64 -15.70 -29.85
N THR A 428 -0.57 -14.92 -29.84
CA THR A 428 0.63 -15.16 -30.64
C THR A 428 1.41 -16.38 -30.15
N THR A 429 1.71 -16.41 -28.85
CA THR A 429 2.45 -17.51 -28.23
C THR A 429 1.62 -18.79 -28.26
N GLY A 430 0.33 -18.72 -27.96
CA GLY A 430 -0.61 -19.84 -28.10
C GLY A 430 -0.63 -20.40 -29.52
N ARG A 431 -0.67 -19.55 -30.55
CA ARG A 431 -0.61 -19.99 -31.95
C ARG A 431 0.72 -20.65 -32.32
N ILE A 432 1.85 -20.10 -31.89
CA ILE A 432 3.18 -20.59 -32.29
C ILE A 432 3.45 -21.96 -31.65
N PHE A 433 3.27 -22.06 -30.33
CA PHE A 433 3.69 -23.23 -29.56
C PHE A 433 2.58 -24.28 -29.44
N LEU A 434 1.31 -23.89 -29.33
CA LEU A 434 0.21 -24.83 -29.01
C LEU A 434 -0.63 -25.27 -30.24
N LYS A 435 -0.20 -24.97 -31.46
CA LYS A 435 -0.92 -25.34 -32.71
C LYS A 435 -1.21 -26.82 -32.89
N ARG A 436 -0.47 -27.71 -32.20
CA ARG A 436 -0.66 -29.17 -32.25
C ARG A 436 -1.26 -29.73 -30.96
N THR A 437 -1.51 -28.88 -29.97
CA THR A 437 -2.06 -29.26 -28.67
C THR A 437 -3.57 -29.43 -28.79
N GLN A 438 -4.15 -30.26 -27.93
CA GLN A 438 -5.59 -30.43 -27.79
C GLN A 438 -6.12 -29.67 -26.56
N PRO A 439 -7.40 -29.27 -26.52
CA PRO A 439 -7.95 -28.54 -25.37
C PRO A 439 -7.79 -29.28 -24.04
N ILE A 440 -8.00 -30.61 -24.04
CA ILE A 440 -7.81 -31.45 -22.85
C ILE A 440 -6.33 -31.49 -22.39
N GLU A 441 -5.38 -31.50 -23.32
CA GLU A 441 -3.95 -31.44 -23.00
C GLU A 441 -3.61 -30.09 -22.34
N SER A 442 -4.29 -29.02 -22.78
CA SER A 442 -4.12 -27.68 -22.20
C SER A 442 -4.74 -27.56 -20.80
N LEU A 443 -5.94 -28.13 -20.58
CA LEU A 443 -6.56 -28.17 -19.25
C LEU A 443 -5.71 -28.95 -18.25
N VAL A 444 -5.22 -30.14 -18.62
CA VAL A 444 -4.33 -30.93 -17.78
C VAL A 444 -3.02 -30.18 -17.54
N GLY A 445 -2.46 -29.53 -18.56
CA GLY A 445 -1.25 -28.72 -18.44
C GLY A 445 -1.42 -27.55 -17.47
N LEU A 446 -2.54 -26.81 -17.55
CA LEU A 446 -2.84 -25.72 -16.62
C LEU A 446 -3.05 -26.23 -15.19
N SER A 447 -3.77 -27.35 -14.99
CA SER A 447 -3.94 -27.93 -13.65
C SER A 447 -2.61 -28.31 -13.00
N LEU A 448 -1.66 -28.83 -13.81
CA LEU A 448 -0.31 -29.12 -13.36
C LEU A 448 0.47 -27.85 -13.05
N LEU A 449 0.40 -26.82 -13.91
CA LEU A 449 1.04 -25.52 -13.68
C LEU A 449 0.57 -24.89 -12.37
N TRP A 450 -0.75 -24.82 -12.15
CA TRP A 450 -1.31 -24.24 -10.92
C TRP A 450 -0.90 -25.02 -9.68
N SER A 451 -0.89 -26.34 -9.74
CA SER A 451 -0.45 -27.18 -8.63
C SER A 451 1.05 -27.01 -8.33
N LEU A 452 1.88 -26.86 -9.37
CA LEU A 452 3.32 -26.58 -9.23
C LEU A 452 3.58 -25.18 -8.66
N LEU A 453 2.82 -24.16 -9.07
CA LEU A 453 2.93 -22.83 -8.48
C LEU A 453 2.42 -22.82 -7.03
N SER A 454 1.33 -23.52 -6.75
CA SER A 454 0.80 -23.67 -5.39
C SER A 454 1.83 -24.26 -4.42
N ILE A 455 2.53 -25.34 -4.81
CA ILE A 455 3.59 -25.90 -3.97
C ILE A 455 4.82 -24.99 -3.88
N ALA A 456 5.21 -24.32 -4.97
CA ALA A 456 6.36 -23.43 -4.96
C ALA A 456 6.14 -22.26 -4.00
N PHE A 457 4.98 -21.62 -4.09
CA PHE A 457 4.62 -20.50 -3.21
C PHE A 457 4.33 -20.93 -1.77
N ALA A 458 4.00 -22.20 -1.52
CA ALA A 458 3.87 -22.70 -0.15
C ALA A 458 5.20 -22.63 0.63
N PHE A 459 6.33 -22.55 -0.07
CA PHE A 459 7.65 -22.30 0.52
C PHE A 459 8.13 -20.86 0.34
N LEU A 460 7.87 -20.23 -0.80
CA LEU A 460 8.45 -18.91 -1.14
C LEU A 460 7.71 -17.74 -0.49
N ALA A 461 6.38 -17.79 -0.45
CA ALA A 461 5.53 -16.77 0.13
C ALA A 461 4.16 -17.42 0.45
N PRO A 462 4.00 -18.02 1.63
CA PRO A 462 2.83 -18.82 2.00
C PRO A 462 1.50 -18.11 1.73
N GLY A 463 1.42 -16.79 1.95
CA GLY A 463 0.22 -15.99 1.69
C GLY A 463 -0.23 -15.96 0.22
N VAL A 464 0.67 -16.27 -0.73
CA VAL A 464 0.38 -16.31 -2.18
C VAL A 464 -0.17 -17.68 -2.62
N THR A 465 0.03 -18.75 -1.85
CA THR A 465 -0.40 -20.11 -2.23
C THR A 465 -1.88 -20.21 -2.58
N ILE A 466 -2.74 -19.44 -1.89
CA ILE A 466 -4.19 -19.54 -2.03
C ILE A 466 -4.69 -19.31 -3.46
N ILE A 467 -4.16 -18.31 -4.19
CA ILE A 467 -4.67 -17.98 -5.53
C ILE A 467 -4.37 -19.10 -6.54
N PHE A 468 -3.17 -19.70 -6.44
CA PHE A 468 -2.77 -20.81 -7.29
C PHE A 468 -3.46 -22.12 -6.89
N ALA A 469 -3.65 -22.35 -5.59
CA ALA A 469 -4.39 -23.51 -5.09
C ALA A 469 -5.86 -23.48 -5.55
N LEU A 470 -6.52 -22.31 -5.52
CA LEU A 470 -7.89 -22.15 -6.02
C LEU A 470 -7.99 -22.38 -7.52
N ALA A 471 -7.07 -21.83 -8.32
CA ALA A 471 -7.01 -22.11 -9.75
C ALA A 471 -6.79 -23.61 -10.05
N ALA A 472 -5.94 -24.28 -9.27
CA ALA A 472 -5.74 -25.73 -9.36
C ALA A 472 -7.02 -26.50 -8.99
N MET A 473 -7.67 -26.18 -7.87
CA MET A 473 -8.92 -26.82 -7.44
C MET A 473 -10.04 -26.69 -8.48
N VAL A 474 -10.24 -25.50 -9.04
CA VAL A 474 -11.23 -25.23 -10.08
C VAL A 474 -10.94 -26.07 -11.34
N THR A 475 -9.70 -26.04 -11.83
CA THR A 475 -9.32 -26.76 -13.06
C THR A 475 -9.36 -28.28 -12.86
N LEU A 476 -8.90 -28.80 -11.72
CA LEU A 476 -8.97 -30.22 -11.39
C LEU A 476 -10.40 -30.70 -11.19
N GLY A 477 -11.24 -29.93 -10.49
CA GLY A 477 -12.67 -30.21 -10.35
C GLY A 477 -13.37 -30.30 -11.71
N GLY A 478 -13.07 -29.37 -12.61
CA GLY A 478 -13.54 -29.40 -14.00
C GLY A 478 -13.11 -30.66 -14.76
N LEU A 479 -11.85 -31.10 -14.61
CA LEU A 479 -11.33 -32.33 -15.22
C LEU A 479 -11.99 -33.60 -14.66
N VAL A 480 -12.23 -33.66 -13.35
CA VAL A 480 -12.92 -34.77 -12.70
C VAL A 480 -14.38 -34.85 -13.16
N LEU A 481 -15.09 -33.72 -13.20
CA LEU A 481 -16.45 -33.66 -13.73
C LEU A 481 -16.53 -34.08 -15.20
N LEU A 482 -15.55 -33.67 -16.02
CA LEU A 482 -15.44 -34.10 -17.41
C LEU A 482 -15.32 -35.63 -17.52
N LEU A 483 -14.51 -36.27 -16.66
CA LEU A 483 -14.40 -37.74 -16.61
C LEU A 483 -15.71 -38.42 -16.20
N LEU A 484 -16.43 -37.85 -15.23
CA LEU A 484 -17.70 -38.39 -14.75
C LEU A 484 -18.80 -38.32 -15.81
N VAL A 485 -18.88 -37.21 -16.56
CA VAL A 485 -19.84 -37.02 -17.65
C VAL A 485 -19.49 -37.90 -18.85
N ASN A 486 -18.21 -38.03 -19.17
CA ASN A 486 -17.74 -38.78 -20.34
C ASN A 486 -17.03 -40.08 -19.94
N ARG A 487 -17.79 -41.11 -19.52
CA ARG A 487 -17.26 -42.42 -19.08
C ARG A 487 -16.30 -43.12 -20.06
N LYS A 488 -16.30 -42.76 -21.35
CA LYS A 488 -15.32 -43.21 -22.37
C LYS A 488 -14.85 -42.03 -23.22
N MET A 489 -13.83 -41.32 -22.75
CA MET A 489 -13.16 -40.28 -23.54
C MET A 489 -12.26 -40.95 -24.60
N ARG A 490 -12.57 -40.75 -25.88
CA ARG A 490 -11.65 -41.10 -26.99
C ARG A 490 -10.96 -39.86 -27.53
N LYS A 491 -9.74 -40.04 -28.03
CA LYS A 491 -8.97 -38.99 -28.71
C LYS A 491 -9.80 -38.36 -29.84
N GLY A 492 -10.05 -37.05 -29.76
CA GLY A 492 -10.80 -36.29 -30.77
C GLY A 492 -12.31 -36.06 -30.48
N GLN A 493 -12.85 -36.57 -29.36
CA GLN A 493 -14.20 -36.19 -28.91
C GLN A 493 -14.15 -34.82 -28.19
N GLN A 494 -14.65 -33.77 -28.84
CA GLN A 494 -14.69 -32.40 -28.29
C GLN A 494 -15.98 -32.05 -27.54
N THR A 495 -17.02 -32.88 -27.62
CA THR A 495 -18.31 -32.60 -26.97
C THR A 495 -18.11 -32.44 -25.46
N ASN A 496 -18.52 -31.28 -24.94
CA ASN A 496 -18.42 -30.81 -23.54
C ASN A 496 -17.07 -30.22 -23.09
N ILE A 497 -15.93 -30.52 -23.72
CA ILE A 497 -14.61 -30.02 -23.27
C ILE A 497 -14.56 -28.48 -23.31
N GLU A 498 -15.12 -27.88 -24.36
CA GLU A 498 -15.19 -26.42 -24.48
C GLU A 498 -15.99 -25.80 -23.33
N THR A 499 -17.15 -26.36 -23.00
CA THR A 499 -17.98 -25.88 -21.89
C THR A 499 -17.22 -25.91 -20.57
N PHE A 500 -16.56 -27.03 -20.26
CA PHE A 500 -15.73 -27.13 -19.05
C PHE A 500 -14.57 -26.13 -19.08
N ALA A 501 -13.91 -25.95 -20.23
CA ALA A 501 -12.84 -24.98 -20.38
C ALA A 501 -13.31 -23.55 -20.11
N ILE A 502 -14.48 -23.15 -20.63
CA ILE A 502 -15.08 -21.84 -20.37
C ILE A 502 -15.35 -21.65 -18.89
N VAL A 503 -16.00 -22.62 -18.24
CA VAL A 503 -16.33 -22.55 -16.81
C VAL A 503 -15.06 -22.45 -15.96
N THR A 504 -14.07 -23.33 -16.20
CA THR A 504 -12.81 -23.30 -15.45
C THR A 504 -12.03 -22.01 -15.69
N ALA A 505 -12.07 -21.47 -16.91
CA ALA A 505 -11.35 -20.23 -17.23
C ALA A 505 -11.96 -19.04 -16.49
N VAL A 506 -13.29 -18.87 -16.56
CA VAL A 506 -14.00 -17.79 -15.87
C VAL A 506 -13.74 -17.87 -14.36
N LEU A 507 -13.99 -19.03 -13.74
CA LEU A 507 -13.82 -19.19 -12.29
C LEU A 507 -12.37 -19.01 -11.83
N SER A 508 -11.38 -19.53 -12.57
CA SER A 508 -9.97 -19.35 -12.19
C SER A 508 -9.50 -17.90 -12.39
N SER A 509 -10.06 -17.18 -13.36
CA SER A 509 -9.66 -15.81 -13.67
C SER A 509 -10.11 -14.77 -12.63
N VAL A 510 -11.18 -15.06 -11.86
CA VAL A 510 -11.78 -14.13 -10.90
C VAL A 510 -10.75 -13.58 -9.93
N CYS A 511 -9.99 -14.44 -9.24
CA CYS A 511 -9.03 -13.99 -8.24
C CYS A 511 -7.86 -13.19 -8.87
N PHE A 512 -7.38 -13.60 -10.05
CA PHE A 512 -6.29 -12.89 -10.71
C PHE A 512 -6.72 -11.51 -11.23
N ILE A 513 -7.95 -11.38 -11.70
CA ILE A 513 -8.52 -10.09 -12.13
C ILE A 513 -8.74 -9.17 -10.93
N ALA A 514 -9.30 -9.69 -9.84
CA ALA A 514 -9.45 -8.93 -8.60
C ALA A 514 -8.08 -8.43 -8.11
N MET A 515 -7.08 -9.30 -8.07
CA MET A 515 -5.73 -8.93 -7.68
C MET A 515 -5.08 -7.91 -8.62
N ALA A 516 -5.31 -8.01 -9.93
CA ALA A 516 -4.82 -7.02 -10.90
C ALA A 516 -5.41 -5.62 -10.63
N PHE A 517 -6.70 -5.52 -10.30
CA PHE A 517 -7.32 -4.24 -9.93
C PHE A 517 -6.77 -3.68 -8.62
N VAL A 518 -6.61 -4.52 -7.60
CA VAL A 518 -6.07 -4.09 -6.31
C VAL A 518 -4.62 -3.62 -6.47
N PHE A 519 -3.78 -4.38 -7.17
CA PHE A 519 -2.39 -3.99 -7.44
C PHE A 519 -2.32 -2.69 -8.26
N GLU A 520 -3.19 -2.52 -9.25
CA GLU A 520 -3.28 -1.26 -9.99
C GLU A 520 -3.61 -0.08 -9.05
N LYS A 521 -4.55 -0.26 -8.11
CA LYS A 521 -4.95 0.83 -7.21
C LYS A 521 -3.90 1.13 -6.13
N LEU A 522 -3.28 0.10 -5.55
CA LEU A 522 -2.33 0.26 -4.44
C LEU A 522 -0.90 0.59 -4.89
N LEU A 523 -0.48 0.06 -6.04
CA LEU A 523 0.88 0.18 -6.56
C LEU A 523 0.97 1.09 -7.80
N THR A 524 -0.17 1.49 -8.38
CA THR A 524 -0.27 2.25 -9.64
C THR A 524 0.42 1.54 -10.81
N PHE A 525 0.60 2.23 -11.93
CA PHE A 525 1.41 1.73 -13.05
C PHE A 525 2.92 1.96 -12.87
N HIS A 526 3.38 2.51 -11.73
CA HIS A 526 4.80 2.54 -11.39
C HIS A 526 5.42 1.14 -11.25
N LEU A 527 4.61 0.14 -10.89
CA LEU A 527 5.00 -1.27 -10.87
C LEU A 527 4.15 -2.08 -11.88
N SER A 528 4.14 -1.64 -13.14
CA SER A 528 3.35 -2.30 -14.21
C SER A 528 3.69 -3.78 -14.38
N ILE A 529 4.89 -4.21 -13.99
CA ILE A 529 5.29 -5.62 -13.97
C ILE A 529 4.40 -6.48 -13.06
N ALA A 530 4.02 -5.99 -11.88
CA ALA A 530 3.17 -6.71 -10.93
C ALA A 530 1.73 -6.81 -11.45
N VAL A 531 1.16 -5.69 -11.93
CA VAL A 531 -0.18 -5.64 -12.54
C VAL A 531 -0.24 -6.56 -13.76
N ALA A 532 0.75 -6.47 -14.66
CA ALA A 532 0.82 -7.31 -15.85
C ALA A 532 0.99 -8.79 -15.52
N THR A 533 1.72 -9.15 -14.45
CA THR A 533 1.84 -10.55 -14.00
C THR A 533 0.47 -11.13 -13.63
N MET A 534 -0.36 -10.39 -12.89
CA MET A 534 -1.72 -10.83 -12.54
C MET A 534 -2.63 -10.93 -13.78
N ILE A 535 -2.53 -9.97 -14.70
CA ILE A 535 -3.21 -10.03 -16.01
C ILE A 535 -2.78 -11.29 -16.78
N GLY A 536 -1.48 -11.59 -16.81
CA GLY A 536 -0.91 -12.75 -17.48
C GLY A 536 -1.48 -14.06 -16.91
N PHE A 537 -1.53 -14.21 -15.59
CA PHE A 537 -2.12 -15.38 -14.95
C PHE A 537 -3.62 -15.52 -15.26
N GLY A 538 -4.37 -14.42 -15.22
CA GLY A 538 -5.79 -14.41 -15.60
C GLY A 538 -6.00 -14.82 -17.06
N LEU A 539 -5.14 -14.36 -17.97
CA LEU A 539 -5.22 -14.61 -19.41
C LEU A 539 -4.84 -16.04 -19.81
N ILE A 540 -3.84 -16.67 -19.17
CA ILE A 540 -3.46 -18.04 -19.52
C ILE A 540 -4.56 -19.06 -19.21
N THR A 541 -5.56 -18.72 -18.40
CA THR A 541 -6.77 -19.54 -18.20
C THR A 541 -7.54 -19.79 -19.50
N LEU A 542 -7.42 -18.90 -20.50
CA LEU A 542 -8.07 -19.02 -21.81
C LEU A 542 -7.35 -19.97 -22.79
N LEU A 543 -6.15 -20.48 -22.47
CA LEU A 543 -5.38 -21.33 -23.37
C LEU A 543 -6.15 -22.55 -23.92
N PRO A 544 -6.93 -23.31 -23.12
CA PRO A 544 -7.67 -24.46 -23.65
C PRO A 544 -8.74 -24.07 -24.67
N ILE A 545 -9.32 -22.87 -24.54
CA ILE A 545 -10.34 -22.33 -25.45
C ILE A 545 -9.69 -21.84 -26.74
N ILE A 546 -8.51 -21.20 -26.65
CA ILE A 546 -7.74 -20.78 -27.81
C ILE A 546 -7.33 -21.99 -28.64
N VAL A 547 -6.83 -23.04 -28.00
CA VAL A 547 -6.46 -24.30 -28.65
C VAL A 547 -7.67 -25.02 -29.25
N ALA A 548 -8.88 -24.83 -28.68
CA ALA A 548 -10.11 -25.41 -29.22
C ALA A 548 -10.64 -24.73 -30.48
N SER A 549 -10.24 -23.47 -30.77
CA SER A 549 -10.89 -22.63 -31.79
C SER A 549 -10.10 -22.53 -33.12
N PRO A 550 -10.53 -23.22 -34.20
CA PRO A 550 -9.96 -23.12 -35.54
C PRO A 550 -10.20 -21.74 -36.17
N VAL A 551 -11.22 -21.01 -35.73
CA VAL A 551 -11.52 -19.68 -36.28
C VAL A 551 -10.52 -18.64 -35.81
N ILE A 552 -10.03 -18.75 -34.57
CA ILE A 552 -8.85 -17.98 -34.15
C ILE A 552 -7.69 -18.31 -35.08
N HIS A 553 -7.52 -19.57 -35.50
CA HIS A 553 -6.46 -19.92 -36.44
C HIS A 553 -6.66 -19.36 -37.86
N GLN A 554 -7.90 -19.33 -38.38
CA GLN A 554 -8.24 -18.83 -39.72
C GLN A 554 -8.29 -17.30 -39.80
N SER A 555 -8.77 -16.64 -38.75
CA SER A 555 -8.91 -15.18 -38.67
C SER A 555 -7.79 -14.52 -37.86
N TYR A 556 -6.75 -15.26 -37.49
CA TYR A 556 -5.65 -14.80 -36.65
C TYR A 556 -5.07 -13.47 -37.10
N ALA A 557 -4.73 -13.35 -38.39
CA ALA A 557 -4.14 -12.13 -38.93
C ALA A 557 -5.08 -10.93 -38.73
N LYS A 558 -6.38 -11.10 -38.99
CA LYS A 558 -7.39 -10.05 -38.77
C LYS A 558 -7.49 -9.70 -37.28
N ALA A 559 -7.55 -10.69 -36.39
CA ALA A 559 -7.65 -10.47 -34.95
C ALA A 559 -6.43 -9.71 -34.40
N ILE A 560 -5.21 -10.12 -34.78
CA ILE A 560 -3.98 -9.44 -34.36
C ILE A 560 -3.90 -8.02 -34.93
N ILE A 561 -4.29 -7.81 -36.19
CA ILE A 561 -4.36 -6.46 -36.78
C ILE A 561 -5.38 -5.59 -36.03
N SER A 562 -6.57 -6.10 -35.75
CA SER A 562 -7.61 -5.36 -35.02
C SER A 562 -7.16 -5.01 -33.59
N LEU A 563 -6.60 -5.96 -32.85
CA LEU A 563 -6.08 -5.72 -31.51
C LEU A 563 -4.88 -4.77 -31.54
N GLY A 564 -4.01 -4.88 -32.54
CA GLY A 564 -2.88 -3.98 -32.74
C GLY A 564 -3.32 -2.55 -33.03
N VAL A 565 -4.34 -2.37 -33.88
CA VAL A 565 -4.95 -1.05 -34.13
C VAL A 565 -5.56 -0.48 -32.85
N LEU A 566 -6.33 -1.27 -32.10
CA LEU A 566 -6.89 -0.83 -30.82
C LEU A 566 -5.79 -0.46 -29.81
N TRP A 567 -4.73 -1.24 -29.74
CA TRP A 567 -3.58 -0.97 -28.85
C TRP A 567 -2.84 0.31 -29.25
N ILE A 568 -2.69 0.57 -30.55
CA ILE A 568 -2.14 1.85 -31.03
C ILE A 568 -3.06 2.99 -30.65
N LEU A 569 -4.38 2.87 -30.84
CA LEU A 569 -5.34 3.90 -30.47
C LEU A 569 -5.31 4.21 -28.97
N THR A 570 -5.26 3.18 -28.10
CA THR A 570 -5.18 3.38 -26.65
C THR A 570 -3.83 3.95 -26.23
N THR A 571 -2.76 3.60 -26.93
CA THR A 571 -1.43 4.17 -26.71
C THR A 571 -1.37 5.64 -27.12
N VAL A 572 -1.94 6.01 -28.27
CA VAL A 572 -2.08 7.41 -28.68
C VAL A 572 -2.90 8.17 -27.64
N TRP A 573 -4.02 7.60 -27.17
CA TRP A 573 -4.81 8.21 -26.10
C TRP A 573 -3.99 8.44 -24.82
N ALA A 574 -3.22 7.45 -24.38
CA ALA A 574 -2.33 7.54 -23.22
C ALA A 574 -1.28 8.65 -23.35
N ILE A 575 -0.80 8.91 -24.56
CA ILE A 575 0.24 9.92 -24.81
C ILE A 575 -0.35 11.32 -24.94
N THR A 576 -1.55 11.43 -25.51
CA THR A 576 -2.19 12.73 -25.79
C THR A 576 -3.00 13.29 -24.62
N GLN A 577 -3.31 12.47 -23.62
CA GLN A 577 -4.03 12.94 -22.43
C GLN A 577 -3.15 13.82 -21.55
N GLN A 578 -3.79 14.65 -20.72
CA GLN A 578 -3.08 15.34 -19.65
C GLN A 578 -2.63 14.33 -18.59
N ALA A 579 -1.37 14.45 -18.16
CA ALA A 579 -0.82 13.59 -17.10
C ALA A 579 -1.44 13.91 -15.73
N TYR A 580 -1.77 15.19 -15.50
CA TYR A 580 -2.25 15.70 -14.21
C TYR A 580 -3.56 16.47 -14.41
N SER A 581 -4.39 16.49 -13.37
CA SER A 581 -5.65 17.23 -13.29
C SER A 581 -5.83 17.82 -11.89
N SER A 582 -6.89 18.59 -11.66
CA SER A 582 -7.25 19.08 -10.33
C SER A 582 -7.59 18.00 -9.31
N ASP A 583 -8.03 16.83 -9.78
CA ASP A 583 -8.33 15.67 -8.94
C ASP A 583 -7.17 14.69 -8.83
N ALA A 584 -6.15 14.84 -9.66
CA ALA A 584 -4.95 14.02 -9.62
C ALA A 584 -3.75 14.88 -9.99
N PRO A 585 -3.38 15.82 -9.09
CA PRO A 585 -2.34 16.79 -9.35
C PRO A 585 -0.96 16.13 -9.26
N GLN A 586 -0.02 16.78 -9.91
CA GLN A 586 1.40 16.53 -9.71
C GLN A 586 1.83 16.90 -8.29
N HIS A 587 2.72 16.11 -7.71
CA HIS A 587 3.34 16.40 -6.42
C HIS A 587 4.57 17.31 -6.60
N LEU A 588 4.52 18.51 -6.04
CA LEU A 588 5.57 19.51 -6.17
C LEU A 588 5.72 20.32 -4.89
N ASN A 589 6.90 20.22 -4.26
CA ASN A 589 7.28 21.05 -3.12
C ASN A 589 8.31 22.11 -3.54
N ILE A 590 8.20 23.29 -2.96
CA ILE A 590 9.10 24.43 -3.17
C ILE A 590 9.86 24.64 -1.88
N ARG A 591 11.19 24.73 -1.99
CA ARG A 591 12.06 24.94 -0.83
C ARG A 591 12.86 26.21 -0.99
N TYR A 592 12.70 27.13 -0.06
CA TYR A 592 13.56 28.29 0.07
C TYR A 592 14.77 27.91 0.93
N ILE A 593 15.95 27.84 0.32
CA ILE A 593 17.15 27.36 0.99
C ILE A 593 18.10 28.54 1.19
N VAL A 594 18.52 28.72 2.44
CA VAL A 594 19.52 29.71 2.84
C VAL A 594 20.75 28.97 3.32
N LYS A 595 21.89 29.24 2.67
CA LYS A 595 23.21 28.81 3.15
C LYS A 595 24.10 30.05 3.19
N GLU A 596 24.56 30.43 4.38
CA GLU A 596 25.35 31.65 4.60
C GLU A 596 24.63 32.89 4.04
N SER A 597 25.22 33.57 3.04
CA SER A 597 24.62 34.72 2.34
C SER A 597 23.90 34.35 1.05
N GLU A 598 23.92 33.09 0.63
CA GLU A 598 23.27 32.64 -0.60
C GLU A 598 21.85 32.14 -0.34
N HIS A 599 20.91 32.63 -1.15
CA HIS A 599 19.51 32.26 -1.09
C HIS A 599 19.09 31.66 -2.42
N ARG A 600 18.38 30.52 -2.34
CA ARG A 600 18.01 29.73 -3.50
C ARG A 600 16.59 29.20 -3.36
N ILE A 601 15.94 28.99 -4.49
CA ILE A 601 14.70 28.23 -4.56
C ILE A 601 14.99 26.91 -5.24
N ALA A 602 14.60 25.81 -4.60
CA ALA A 602 14.74 24.47 -5.11
C ALA A 602 13.37 23.82 -5.27
N LEU A 603 13.11 23.24 -6.44
CA LEU A 603 11.89 22.51 -6.72
C LEU A 603 12.11 21.03 -6.43
N HIS A 604 11.33 20.48 -5.52
CA HIS A 604 11.39 19.09 -5.13
C HIS A 604 10.17 18.37 -5.72
N ASN A 605 10.39 17.72 -6.86
CA ASN A 605 9.38 16.96 -7.58
C ASN A 605 9.95 15.59 -7.97
N GLN A 606 9.25 14.52 -7.60
CA GLN A 606 9.64 13.16 -8.01
C GLN A 606 9.43 12.92 -9.52
N GLU A 607 8.49 13.65 -10.13
CA GLU A 607 8.06 13.49 -11.51
C GLU A 607 8.88 14.34 -12.50
N ARG A 608 9.75 15.23 -12.00
CA ARG A 608 10.70 16.09 -12.76
C ARG A 608 10.08 17.02 -13.81
N ASP A 609 8.80 17.30 -13.67
CA ASP A 609 8.09 18.24 -14.52
C ASP A 609 7.82 19.54 -13.74
N ILE A 610 7.92 20.69 -14.39
CA ILE A 610 7.81 21.98 -13.70
C ILE A 610 6.67 22.76 -14.35
N PRO A 611 5.68 23.24 -13.58
CA PRO A 611 4.64 24.10 -14.10
C PRO A 611 5.23 25.29 -14.86
N GLU A 612 4.68 25.56 -16.05
CA GLU A 612 5.17 26.62 -16.95
C GLU A 612 5.14 28.00 -16.27
N ALA A 613 4.14 28.25 -15.41
CA ALA A 613 4.04 29.47 -14.62
C ALA A 613 5.23 29.68 -13.67
N ILE A 614 5.70 28.60 -13.03
CA ILE A 614 6.89 28.64 -12.16
C ILE A 614 8.16 28.82 -12.99
N MET A 615 8.27 28.14 -14.14
CA MET A 615 9.40 28.33 -15.06
C MET A 615 9.51 29.78 -15.55
N ASN A 616 8.37 30.37 -15.94
CA ASN A 616 8.30 31.75 -16.41
C ASN A 616 8.58 32.78 -15.31
N ALA A 617 8.22 32.49 -14.05
CA ALA A 617 8.54 33.36 -12.92
C ALA A 617 10.04 33.57 -12.69
N PHE A 618 10.88 32.70 -13.27
CA PHE A 618 12.34 32.76 -13.17
C PHE A 618 13.03 32.80 -14.54
N ASP A 619 12.33 33.25 -15.59
CA ASP A 619 12.87 33.36 -16.97
C ASP A 619 13.52 32.06 -17.48
N ASN A 620 13.01 30.89 -17.06
CA ASN A 620 13.56 29.56 -17.36
C ASN A 620 15.01 29.32 -16.86
N ASN A 621 15.49 30.05 -15.86
CA ASN A 621 16.86 29.98 -15.34
C ASN A 621 17.08 28.92 -14.24
N PHE A 622 16.41 27.77 -14.33
CA PHE A 622 16.64 26.68 -13.39
C PHE A 622 17.83 25.82 -13.81
N GLU A 623 18.76 25.61 -12.89
CA GLU A 623 19.90 24.72 -13.06
C GLU A 623 19.75 23.48 -12.17
N ASN A 624 20.06 22.30 -12.72
CA ASN A 624 20.05 21.06 -11.94
C ASN A 624 21.33 20.94 -11.12
N GLN A 625 21.22 21.07 -9.80
CA GLN A 625 22.36 21.00 -8.89
C GLN A 625 21.97 20.43 -7.52
N ALA A 626 22.95 19.88 -6.81
CA ALA A 626 22.81 19.50 -5.41
C ALA A 626 22.78 20.76 -4.54
N VAL A 627 21.82 20.82 -3.60
CA VAL A 627 21.63 21.99 -2.71
C VAL A 627 21.94 21.67 -1.26
N TYR A 628 22.01 20.39 -0.92
CA TYR A 628 22.27 19.93 0.43
C TYR A 628 23.67 19.32 0.50
N PRO A 629 24.54 19.76 1.42
CA PRO A 629 25.87 19.17 1.62
C PRO A 629 25.87 17.65 1.88
N TRP A 630 24.77 17.11 2.43
CA TRP A 630 24.60 15.70 2.78
C TRP A 630 23.84 14.88 1.72
N SER A 631 23.50 15.46 0.57
CA SER A 631 22.78 14.75 -0.50
C SER A 631 23.39 15.01 -1.86
N THR A 632 23.56 13.95 -2.64
CA THR A 632 23.97 14.01 -4.06
C THR A 632 22.79 14.23 -5.01
N GLY A 633 21.58 14.37 -4.48
CA GLY A 633 20.36 14.60 -5.28
C GLY A 633 20.38 15.96 -5.96
N ASN A 634 20.25 15.97 -7.28
CA ASN A 634 20.12 17.20 -8.06
C ASN A 634 18.66 17.64 -8.13
N PHE A 635 18.43 18.93 -7.90
CA PHE A 635 17.13 19.57 -8.01
C PHE A 635 17.20 20.74 -9.00
N PRO A 636 16.09 21.08 -9.68
CA PRO A 636 15.97 22.34 -10.39
C PRO A 636 16.05 23.50 -9.38
N VAL A 637 17.05 24.36 -9.53
CA VAL A 637 17.38 25.40 -8.56
C VAL A 637 17.66 26.72 -9.24
N VAL A 638 17.20 27.81 -8.63
CA VAL A 638 17.48 29.18 -9.07
C VAL A 638 17.99 30.01 -7.90
N LYS A 639 18.98 30.87 -8.14
CA LYS A 639 19.45 31.86 -7.16
C LYS A 639 18.45 33.01 -7.10
N VAL A 640 18.14 33.48 -5.89
CA VAL A 640 17.14 34.53 -5.68
C VAL A 640 17.66 35.60 -4.74
N GLU A 641 16.93 36.70 -4.64
CA GLU A 641 17.27 37.80 -3.73
C GLU A 641 17.25 37.34 -2.26
N SER A 642 18.24 37.80 -1.51
CA SER A 642 18.36 37.51 -0.08
C SER A 642 17.16 38.08 0.68
N GLN A 643 16.45 37.21 1.40
CA GLN A 643 15.37 37.60 2.30
C GLN A 643 15.84 37.59 3.75
N ARG A 644 15.19 38.41 4.58
CA ARG A 644 15.36 38.28 6.03
C ARG A 644 14.77 36.95 6.49
N VAL A 645 15.61 36.13 7.09
CA VAL A 645 15.20 34.86 7.68
C VAL A 645 15.47 34.83 9.18
N PRO A 646 14.71 34.04 9.96
CA PRO A 646 14.97 33.84 11.38
C PRO A 646 16.43 33.45 11.64
N THR A 647 17.10 34.13 12.57
CA THR A 647 18.49 33.83 12.92
C THR A 647 18.52 32.70 13.95
N VAL A 648 19.18 31.59 13.60
CA VAL A 648 19.44 30.48 14.52
C VAL A 648 20.68 30.81 15.33
N SER A 649 20.57 30.77 16.66
CA SER A 649 21.71 30.97 17.55
C SER A 649 22.21 29.61 18.06
N VAL A 650 23.51 29.38 17.92
CA VAL A 650 24.19 28.21 18.49
C VAL A 650 25.29 28.70 19.41
N SER A 651 25.26 28.29 20.67
CA SER A 651 26.32 28.55 21.64
C SER A 651 26.90 27.24 22.16
N VAL A 652 28.20 27.27 22.46
CA VAL A 652 28.90 26.18 23.13
C VAL A 652 29.15 26.60 24.56
N ASP A 653 28.42 25.99 25.50
CA ASP A 653 28.43 26.42 26.90
C ASP A 653 29.59 25.80 27.68
N TYR A 654 30.00 24.58 27.30
CA TYR A 654 31.02 23.83 28.02
C TYR A 654 31.75 22.87 27.09
N VAL A 655 33.07 22.87 27.18
CA VAL A 655 33.94 21.88 26.54
C VAL A 655 34.84 21.28 27.61
N SER A 656 34.86 19.96 27.72
CA SER A 656 35.77 19.25 28.62
C SER A 656 36.37 18.01 27.99
N ARG A 657 37.46 17.54 28.59
CA ARG A 657 38.13 16.30 28.22
C ARG A 657 37.66 15.20 29.18
N GLY A 658 36.96 14.20 28.65
CA GLY A 658 36.59 12.98 29.35
C GLY A 658 37.67 11.89 29.24
N SER A 659 37.41 10.72 29.83
CA SER A 659 38.26 9.53 29.67
C SER A 659 38.29 8.98 28.25
N ASP A 660 37.20 9.20 27.49
CA ASP A 660 36.94 8.58 26.19
C ASP A 660 36.89 9.61 25.04
N GLY A 661 37.37 10.84 25.27
CA GLY A 661 37.43 11.91 24.25
C GLY A 661 36.98 13.29 24.74
N ARG A 662 36.42 14.11 23.83
CA ARG A 662 35.94 15.48 24.10
C ARG A 662 34.43 15.50 24.26
N VAL A 663 33.94 16.26 25.25
CA VAL A 663 32.50 16.47 25.49
C VAL A 663 32.16 17.93 25.31
N ALA A 664 31.12 18.24 24.53
CA ALA A 664 30.62 19.59 24.35
C ALA A 664 29.11 19.70 24.64
N ASP A 665 28.74 20.72 25.42
CA ASP A 665 27.34 21.15 25.59
C ASP A 665 27.01 22.20 24.53
N VAL A 666 26.19 21.83 23.56
CA VAL A 666 25.73 22.68 22.46
C VAL A 666 24.30 23.11 22.73
N LEU A 667 24.08 24.42 22.85
CA LEU A 667 22.76 25.02 22.95
C LEU A 667 22.37 25.57 21.57
N ILE A 668 21.29 25.02 21.01
CA ILE A 668 20.69 25.48 19.76
C ILE A 668 19.37 26.16 20.11
N ASN A 669 19.22 27.40 19.68
CA ASN A 669 18.02 28.20 19.91
C ASN A 669 17.55 28.82 18.59
N SER A 670 16.44 28.28 18.10
CA SER A 670 15.73 28.73 16.91
C SER A 670 14.48 29.51 17.32
N PRO A 671 14.14 30.59 16.60
CA PRO A 671 12.86 31.27 16.76
C PRO A 671 11.68 30.29 16.62
N GLN A 672 10.72 30.37 17.55
CA GLN A 672 9.60 29.41 17.61
C GLN A 672 8.54 29.64 16.53
N LYS A 673 8.32 30.88 16.09
CA LYS A 673 7.27 31.16 15.11
C LYS A 673 7.54 30.38 13.81
N ASP A 674 6.55 29.61 13.37
CA ASP A 674 6.57 28.76 12.17
C ASP A 674 7.66 27.69 12.17
N PHE A 675 8.32 27.43 13.31
CA PHE A 675 9.32 26.38 13.45
C PHE A 675 8.69 25.02 13.14
N PHE A 676 9.46 24.15 12.51
CA PHE A 676 8.99 22.80 12.17
C PHE A 676 9.94 21.72 12.66
N GLU A 677 11.22 21.83 12.29
CA GLU A 677 12.18 20.78 12.55
C GLU A 677 13.61 21.34 12.68
N LEU A 678 14.36 20.80 13.64
CA LEU A 678 15.79 21.00 13.79
C LEU A 678 16.51 19.73 13.37
N ARG A 679 17.51 19.86 12.50
CA ARG A 679 18.48 18.80 12.23
C ARG A 679 19.88 19.27 12.56
N VAL A 680 20.70 18.36 13.06
CA VAL A 680 22.13 18.57 13.29
C VAL A 680 22.89 17.49 12.56
N PHE A 681 23.80 17.90 11.69
CA PHE A 681 24.70 17.03 10.96
C PHE A 681 26.10 17.17 11.55
N ILE A 682 26.64 16.05 12.01
CA ILE A 682 27.96 15.96 12.64
C ILE A 682 28.86 15.13 11.73
N PRO A 683 30.03 15.64 11.27
CA PRO A 683 30.91 14.89 10.39
C PRO A 683 31.32 13.54 10.99
N LYS A 684 31.41 12.48 10.18
CA LYS A 684 31.86 11.16 10.67
C LYS A 684 33.29 11.17 11.23
N THR A 685 34.14 12.07 10.72
CA THR A 685 35.49 12.32 11.26
C THR A 685 35.50 12.81 12.70
N SER A 686 34.34 13.14 13.29
CA SER A 686 34.22 13.43 14.72
C SER A 686 34.34 12.19 15.60
N GLU A 687 34.12 10.98 15.05
CA GLU A 687 33.98 9.76 15.84
C GLU A 687 32.93 9.96 16.96
N LEU A 688 31.77 10.52 16.60
CA LEU A 688 30.66 10.77 17.52
C LEU A 688 30.26 9.45 18.22
N ILE A 689 30.25 9.47 19.54
CA ILE A 689 29.92 8.31 20.38
C ILE A 689 28.47 8.41 20.86
N THR A 690 28.13 9.56 21.46
CA THR A 690 26.78 9.78 22.00
C THR A 690 26.29 11.21 21.83
N ILE A 691 24.97 11.35 21.73
CA ILE A 691 24.26 12.60 21.97
C ILE A 691 23.29 12.37 23.12
N LYS A 692 23.50 13.08 24.23
CA LYS A 692 22.55 13.14 25.33
C LYS A 692 21.58 14.30 25.11
N ASN A 693 20.28 13.99 25.02
CA ASN A 693 19.18 14.93 24.86
C ASN A 693 18.22 14.79 26.06
N GLY A 694 18.43 15.61 27.10
CA GLY A 694 17.69 15.46 28.36
C GLY A 694 18.09 14.18 29.09
N GLU A 695 17.12 13.28 29.30
CA GLU A 695 17.35 11.97 29.92
C GLU A 695 17.77 10.89 28.91
N ASP A 696 17.44 11.08 27.62
CA ASP A 696 17.78 10.15 26.55
C ASP A 696 19.27 10.22 26.19
N ILE A 697 19.88 9.05 25.99
CA ILE A 697 21.24 8.88 25.49
C ILE A 697 21.14 8.14 24.16
N LEU A 698 21.51 8.83 23.09
CA LEU A 698 21.49 8.32 21.72
C LEU A 698 22.89 7.86 21.35
N TRP A 699 23.01 6.62 20.89
CA TRP A 699 24.28 6.01 20.54
C TRP A 699 24.52 6.07 19.03
N TYR A 700 25.78 6.30 18.65
CA TYR A 700 26.20 6.37 17.26
C TYR A 700 27.35 5.39 17.06
N ASP A 701 27.19 4.45 16.11
CA ASP A 701 28.19 3.45 15.73
C ASP A 701 28.69 3.73 14.30
N GLU A 702 29.99 3.54 14.06
CA GLU A 702 30.65 3.77 12.77
C GLU A 702 30.29 2.70 11.73
N GLU A 703 30.08 1.44 12.14
CA GLU A 703 30.00 0.31 11.19
C GLU A 703 28.70 0.30 10.36
N THR A 704 27.67 0.99 10.84
CA THR A 704 26.28 0.78 10.38
C THR A 704 25.69 1.99 9.63
N ALA A 705 26.42 3.11 9.53
CA ALA A 705 25.91 4.36 8.97
C ALA A 705 25.87 4.40 7.42
N TYR A 706 24.68 4.25 6.85
CA TYR A 706 24.42 4.28 5.40
C TYR A 706 24.81 5.63 4.74
N SER A 707 25.66 5.55 3.71
CA SER A 707 25.89 6.48 2.58
C SER A 707 26.07 8.00 2.79
N SER A 708 26.10 8.53 4.01
CA SER A 708 26.32 9.96 4.30
C SER A 708 27.65 10.16 5.07
N ASP A 709 28.37 11.25 4.76
CA ASP A 709 29.59 11.68 5.46
C ASP A 709 29.31 12.24 6.88
N TYR A 710 28.05 12.16 7.33
CA TYR A 710 27.56 12.75 8.57
C TYR A 710 26.75 11.76 9.40
N TYR A 711 26.87 11.88 10.72
CA TYR A 711 25.85 11.49 11.69
C TYR A 711 24.74 12.54 11.72
N GLU A 712 23.53 12.10 12.07
CA GLU A 712 22.37 12.97 12.07
C GLU A 712 21.58 12.90 13.38
N TYR A 713 21.19 14.07 13.87
CA TYR A 713 20.17 14.21 14.92
C TYR A 713 19.01 15.03 14.34
N ARG A 714 17.77 14.57 14.53
CA ARG A 714 16.56 15.28 14.12
C ARG A 714 15.63 15.45 15.31
N CYS A 715 14.99 16.61 15.39
CA CYS A 715 13.95 16.88 16.35
C CYS A 715 12.82 17.68 15.68
N ARG A 716 11.61 17.13 15.66
CA ARG A 716 10.42 17.75 15.08
C ARG A 716 9.42 18.14 16.17
N GLY A 717 8.77 19.29 16.00
CA GLY A 717 7.78 19.82 16.95
C GLY A 717 8.18 21.15 17.59
N ASP A 718 7.22 21.91 18.08
CA ASP A 718 7.46 23.25 18.65
C ASP A 718 8.43 23.21 19.84
N GLU A 719 8.41 22.13 20.61
CA GLU A 719 9.33 21.97 21.74
C GLU A 719 10.78 21.82 21.26
N CYS A 720 11.03 21.37 20.02
CA CYS A 720 12.35 21.20 19.42
C CYS A 720 13.05 22.50 19.00
N ALA A 721 12.37 23.64 19.05
CA ALA A 721 12.96 24.93 18.70
C ALA A 721 14.17 25.31 19.58
N LYS A 722 14.20 24.80 20.82
CA LYS A 722 15.32 24.97 21.75
C LYS A 722 15.84 23.63 22.22
N ARG A 723 17.12 23.34 21.96
CA ARG A 723 17.74 22.07 22.36
C ARG A 723 19.11 22.29 22.98
N LYS A 724 19.31 21.67 24.15
CA LYS A 724 20.63 21.51 24.75
C LYS A 724 21.08 20.07 24.52
N LEU A 725 22.10 19.91 23.69
CA LEU A 725 22.65 18.61 23.32
C LEU A 725 24.03 18.48 23.95
N ARG A 726 24.25 17.42 24.72
CA ARG A 726 25.60 17.06 25.18
C ARG A 726 26.15 15.99 24.26
N MET A 727 27.17 16.34 23.49
CA MET A 727 27.77 15.44 22.51
C MET A 727 29.13 14.96 23.02
N SER A 728 29.41 13.68 22.81
CA SER A 728 30.70 13.06 23.12
C SER A 728 31.33 12.53 21.83
N TYR A 729 32.60 12.87 21.58
CA TYR A 729 33.32 12.51 20.35
C TYR A 729 34.71 11.94 20.66
N GLY A 730 35.19 11.03 19.81
CA GLY A 730 36.49 10.37 19.95
C GLY A 730 37.70 11.25 19.60
N VAL A 731 37.50 12.36 18.88
CA VAL A 731 38.59 13.25 18.44
C VAL A 731 38.79 14.49 19.32
N ASP A 732 40.04 14.95 19.42
CA ASP A 732 40.43 16.16 20.16
C ASP A 732 40.45 17.44 19.29
N GLU A 733 40.35 17.33 17.97
CA GLU A 733 40.43 18.49 17.05
C GLU A 733 39.15 19.36 17.06
N PRO A 734 39.23 20.65 16.71
CA PRO A 734 38.05 21.49 16.48
C PRO A 734 37.17 20.93 15.36
N LEU A 735 35.86 20.91 15.59
CA LEU A 735 34.89 20.31 14.66
C LEU A 735 33.96 21.38 14.09
N THR A 736 33.59 21.26 12.83
CA THR A 736 32.50 22.07 12.26
C THR A 736 31.27 21.19 12.16
N ILE A 737 30.20 21.57 12.86
CA ILE A 737 28.88 20.94 12.71
C ILE A 737 27.96 21.82 11.85
N MET A 738 26.93 21.20 11.27
CA MET A 738 25.88 21.92 10.55
C MET A 738 24.56 21.82 11.29
N SER A 739 23.93 22.95 11.56
CA SER A 739 22.54 23.00 11.98
C SER A 739 21.64 23.33 10.79
N VAL A 740 20.55 22.60 10.64
CA VAL A 740 19.54 22.84 9.62
C VAL A 740 18.22 23.07 10.32
N THR A 741 17.71 24.30 10.25
CA THR A 741 16.41 24.65 10.81
C THR A 741 15.39 24.78 9.69
N ILE A 742 14.25 24.13 9.85
CA ILE A 742 13.17 24.10 8.88
C ILE A 742 11.96 24.84 9.45
N TYR A 743 11.33 25.68 8.63
CA TYR A 743 10.10 26.41 8.93
C TYR A 743 8.98 26.03 7.95
N LYS A 744 7.73 26.04 8.43
CA LYS A 744 6.52 25.52 7.73
C LYS A 744 6.11 26.31 6.47
N GLN A 745 6.75 27.44 6.17
CA GLN A 745 6.33 28.34 5.07
C GLN A 745 7.51 28.91 4.28
N LEU A 746 7.22 29.35 3.06
CA LEU A 746 8.11 30.19 2.26
C LEU A 746 8.14 31.64 2.84
N PRO A 747 9.22 32.39 2.62
CA PRO A 747 9.24 33.82 2.93
C PRO A 747 8.12 34.55 2.17
N GLU A 748 7.56 35.60 2.77
CA GLU A 748 6.42 36.37 2.23
C GLU A 748 6.59 36.74 0.74
N GLN A 749 7.78 37.21 0.34
CA GLN A 749 8.08 37.57 -1.05
C GLN A 749 7.95 36.39 -2.05
N TYR A 750 8.04 35.14 -1.60
CA TYR A 750 7.98 33.94 -2.43
C TYR A 750 6.75 33.07 -2.20
N GLN A 751 5.82 33.47 -1.33
CA GLN A 751 4.58 32.70 -1.09
C GLN A 751 3.69 32.63 -2.34
N TYR A 752 3.76 33.63 -3.24
CA TYR A 752 3.04 33.60 -4.53
C TYR A 752 3.41 32.39 -5.40
N LEU A 753 4.57 31.76 -5.18
CA LEU A 753 4.99 30.59 -5.95
C LEU A 753 4.11 29.37 -5.68
N SER A 754 3.54 29.27 -4.47
CA SER A 754 2.59 28.22 -4.14
C SER A 754 1.30 28.38 -4.96
N GLU A 755 0.88 29.62 -5.27
CA GLU A 755 -0.25 29.90 -6.16
C GLU A 755 0.06 29.58 -7.63
N LEU A 756 1.31 29.79 -8.06
CA LEU A 756 1.76 29.48 -9.43
C LEU A 756 1.80 27.98 -9.75
N LYS A 757 1.61 27.10 -8.76
CA LYS A 757 1.40 25.66 -9.01
C LYS A 757 0.12 25.41 -9.84
N GLY A 758 -0.86 26.30 -9.73
CA GLY A 758 -2.15 26.19 -10.41
C GLY A 758 -2.98 25.01 -9.89
N GLU A 759 -3.91 24.54 -10.70
CA GLU A 759 -4.81 23.44 -10.31
C GLU A 759 -4.18 22.06 -10.48
N THR A 760 -3.11 21.93 -11.26
CA THR A 760 -2.55 20.62 -11.65
C THR A 760 -1.32 20.22 -10.85
N ALA A 761 -0.90 21.00 -9.85
CA ALA A 761 0.21 20.66 -8.96
C ALA A 761 -0.07 21.10 -7.53
N VAL A 762 0.35 20.30 -6.54
CA VAL A 762 0.12 20.55 -5.12
C VAL A 762 1.33 20.16 -4.27
N SER A 763 1.44 20.77 -3.09
CA SER A 763 2.36 20.34 -2.05
C SER A 763 2.05 18.90 -1.59
N VAL A 764 3.08 18.17 -1.16
CA VAL A 764 2.93 16.81 -0.63
C VAL A 764 3.83 16.60 0.60
N HIS A 765 3.44 15.73 1.53
CA HIS A 765 4.21 15.38 2.73
C HIS A 765 4.55 16.64 3.55
N ASP A 766 5.84 16.94 3.72
CA ASP A 766 6.34 18.12 4.45
C ASP A 766 6.01 19.47 3.79
N GLY A 767 5.54 19.47 2.54
CA GLY A 767 5.11 20.67 1.84
C GLY A 767 6.21 21.67 1.47
N ASP A 768 5.77 22.90 1.23
CA ASP A 768 6.64 24.05 0.93
C ASP A 768 7.28 24.55 2.21
N LYS A 769 8.60 24.81 2.18
CA LYS A 769 9.32 25.12 3.41
C LYS A 769 10.54 26.01 3.23
N THR A 770 10.89 26.70 4.29
CA THR A 770 12.16 27.42 4.41
C THR A 770 13.18 26.54 5.13
N VAL A 771 14.37 26.38 4.56
CA VAL A 771 15.47 25.58 5.09
C VAL A 771 16.67 26.49 5.29
N ILE A 772 17.09 26.67 6.54
CA ILE A 772 18.25 27.49 6.92
C ILE A 772 19.38 26.57 7.34
N ILE A 773 20.49 26.60 6.59
CA ILE A 773 21.70 25.83 6.84
C ILE A 773 22.75 26.77 7.44
N SER A 774 23.29 26.42 8.60
CA SER A 774 24.32 27.19 9.28
C SER A 774 25.44 26.28 9.76
N GLU A 775 26.68 26.70 9.53
CA GLU A 775 27.89 26.00 9.94
C GLU A 775 28.44 26.62 11.23
N HIS A 776 28.80 25.78 12.20
CA HIS A 776 29.24 26.20 13.53
C HIS A 776 30.53 25.47 13.91
N LYS A 777 31.53 26.22 14.38
CA LYS A 777 32.78 25.66 14.89
C LYS A 777 32.66 25.37 16.38
N LEU A 778 32.99 24.15 16.79
CA LEU A 778 32.98 23.64 18.16
C LEU A 778 34.38 23.45 18.74
#